data_AF-A0A3A8ZQV4-F1
#
_entry.id   AF-A0A3A8ZQV4-F1
#
_cell.length_a   1.000
_cell.length_b   1.000
_cell.length_c   1.000
_cell.angle_alpha   90.00
_cell.angle_beta   90.00
_cell.angle_gamma   90.00
#
_symmetry.space_group_name_H-M   'P 1'
#
loop_
_entity.id
_entity.type
_entity.pdbx_description
1 polymer ?
#
loop_
_entity_poly.entity_id
_entity_poly.type
_entity_poly.pdbx_seq_one_letter_code
_entity_poly.pdbx_strand_id
1 'polypeptide(L)'
;MGQFVSGVILFIIPGFIAAVMRNGGGRKKSKAQMAADTLCYSLVILTIVSGMLYVFFGGAVFSLQHNLNLLLYVFWFVGAYGVSLVLGLTGVRKFFGAACQRKLLLAFTALWVILLAGIGYDDYARRHIVINEVCAHNLSLALDDRGRGSDYIELYNPSFTAVSLDGWYLTDQEELLENVRLERVEIRPRSWLLLFADGFSDYSRNEESGEICYYLGFRLNEAGETLTLADESGNTVDRVEVPPLSTDISYVRQKDGKDGWCVARNGSPGESNENLVPCVLPTLEAPAFSVESGFYGQPFELVVSAEQGQRVYYTTDGSEPTTESALYTGPILIGDGSGRENIYANIGGISQDGDYQPEDRIDKGTVVKAFAADGTGEVSATASAVYFVGFDEKEGYEGVMTLSVTADPEDFFSEDRGIYMLGSDYQEWLVNYRNYRKQEEYREKGRSWGSGSVAWQSFMANYTHSDKTKERPVTVALFDTEGELLGEERIGVRVRGGSSRNLRQKGFNFYAREEYGEDPLGLRSKMLRTSGSIDTNVTMLRDVFNQSLVADRDIETQPGEPCAVFLNGEYWGLYNLQSRFSAGYFEEKYGLDKDEIIVVKQDNRVSVGRDEDLALYEELVSYVREADMSDPGTYREIDRRMDIQSFIDHYCFEIYIANTDWPLNNLCCWRSREESGTSEYEDGRWRWGVYDTDESTGIYEEGMGTYASNPFTEEAHWFGSPLTTPLMSCLIKNETFRRQFCLTFMDMANKNFAYGDVHGKLCEMAAAYAAPMEKSYHRFNPGEYTQNTFWENIGAIDEFYEKRPDYAAPYFAEALGLSGETGEVVLQTECVTDMSEMTTLSERNDGSTEADSDGQMQGGTIRLNTIIPDLASGEWRGNYFTEYPVMVTALPAEGYRFAGWQGTYESAEETIEAAVTREGICLRAVFVPEKTQ
;
A
#
# COMPACT_ATOMS: atom_id res chain seq x y z
N MET A 1 -15.23 -30.29 31.88
CA MET A 1 -15.36 -29.12 32.79
C MET A 1 -16.39 -29.32 33.91
N GLY A 2 -17.63 -29.76 33.63
CA GLY A 2 -18.67 -29.98 34.67
C GLY A 2 -18.37 -31.05 35.74
N GLN A 3 -17.47 -32.01 35.47
CA GLN A 3 -17.10 -33.05 36.43
C GLN A 3 -16.04 -32.60 37.46
N PHE A 4 -15.23 -31.56 37.16
CA PHE A 4 -14.23 -31.03 38.09
C PHE A 4 -14.86 -30.10 39.13
N VAL A 5 -15.82 -29.27 38.70
CA VAL A 5 -16.61 -28.38 39.58
C VAL A 5 -17.40 -29.18 40.63
N SER A 6 -17.92 -30.36 40.25
CA SER A 6 -18.61 -31.26 41.17
C SER A 6 -17.66 -31.89 42.20
N GLY A 7 -16.43 -32.21 41.81
CA GLY A 7 -15.43 -32.84 42.69
C GLY A 7 -14.89 -31.91 43.78
N VAL A 8 -14.62 -30.65 43.44
CA VAL A 8 -14.04 -29.65 44.37
C VAL A 8 -15.07 -29.24 45.44
N ILE A 9 -16.33 -29.08 45.05
CA ILE A 9 -17.43 -28.70 45.97
C ILE A 9 -17.78 -29.87 46.91
N LEU A 10 -17.74 -31.13 46.43
CA LEU A 10 -18.10 -32.31 47.22
C LEU A 10 -17.02 -32.77 48.22
N PHE A 11 -15.74 -32.48 48.00
CA PHE A 11 -14.66 -32.97 48.89
C PHE A 11 -14.13 -31.93 49.89
N ILE A 12 -14.03 -30.65 49.51
CA ILE A 12 -13.38 -29.64 50.35
C ILE A 12 -14.31 -29.16 51.46
N ILE A 13 -15.60 -28.93 51.16
CA ILE A 13 -16.55 -28.36 52.11
C ILE A 13 -16.86 -29.36 53.26
N PRO A 14 -17.11 -30.66 53.03
CA PRO A 14 -17.31 -31.61 54.12
C PRO A 14 -16.03 -31.94 54.90
N GLY A 15 -14.88 -32.01 54.22
CA GLY A 15 -13.58 -32.29 54.84
C GLY A 15 -13.13 -31.20 55.81
N PHE A 16 -13.42 -29.93 55.48
CA PHE A 16 -13.05 -28.78 56.32
C PHE A 16 -13.99 -28.59 57.51
N ILE A 17 -15.29 -28.86 57.34
CA ILE A 17 -16.26 -28.87 58.45
C ILE A 17 -15.92 -29.97 59.47
N ALA A 18 -15.47 -31.15 59.01
CA ALA A 18 -15.02 -32.24 59.86
C ALA A 18 -13.71 -31.92 60.63
N ALA A 19 -12.78 -31.18 60.01
CA ALA A 19 -11.54 -30.73 60.65
C ALA A 19 -11.81 -29.68 61.75
N VAL A 20 -12.75 -28.77 61.53
CA VAL A 20 -13.12 -27.71 62.50
C VAL A 20 -13.93 -28.26 63.68
N MET A 21 -14.77 -29.27 63.47
CA MET A 21 -15.44 -29.96 64.60
C MET A 21 -14.47 -30.78 65.45
N ARG A 22 -13.33 -31.23 64.90
CA ARG A 22 -12.31 -32.00 65.64
C ARG A 22 -11.29 -31.14 66.41
N ASN A 23 -10.99 -29.91 65.98
CA ASN A 23 -9.99 -29.06 66.64
C ASN A 23 -10.54 -28.12 67.73
N GLY A 24 -11.80 -28.28 68.13
CA GLY A 24 -12.39 -27.62 69.31
C GLY A 24 -11.92 -28.24 70.64
N GLY A 25 -10.62 -28.32 70.86
CA GLY A 25 -10.03 -28.79 72.12
C GLY A 25 -10.33 -27.85 73.29
N GLY A 26 -11.17 -28.28 74.22
CA GLY A 26 -10.98 -28.05 75.66
C GLY A 26 -11.38 -26.71 76.29
N ARG A 27 -11.91 -25.71 75.58
CA ARG A 27 -12.45 -24.49 76.23
C ARG A 27 -13.84 -24.11 75.72
N LYS A 28 -14.80 -24.01 76.64
CA LYS A 28 -16.18 -23.51 76.39
C LYS A 28 -16.10 -22.06 75.91
N LYS A 29 -16.02 -21.84 74.60
CA LYS A 29 -16.24 -20.52 73.98
C LYS A 29 -17.69 -20.09 74.23
N SER A 30 -17.91 -18.81 74.51
CA SER A 30 -19.28 -18.27 74.65
C SER A 30 -20.02 -18.36 73.31
N LYS A 31 -21.36 -18.41 73.34
CA LYS A 31 -22.18 -18.42 72.12
C LYS A 31 -21.89 -17.22 71.21
N ALA A 32 -21.46 -16.09 71.78
CA ALA A 32 -21.06 -14.88 71.04
C ALA A 32 -19.71 -15.07 70.32
N GLN A 33 -18.72 -15.69 70.97
CA GLN A 33 -17.43 -16.00 70.33
C GLN A 33 -17.58 -17.03 69.21
N MET A 34 -18.42 -18.06 69.38
CA MET A 34 -18.69 -18.99 68.28
C MET A 34 -19.38 -18.31 67.09
N ALA A 35 -20.24 -17.32 67.33
CA ALA A 35 -20.91 -16.57 66.28
C ALA A 35 -19.96 -15.61 65.55
N ALA A 36 -19.11 -14.90 66.30
CA ALA A 36 -18.08 -14.03 65.73
C ALA A 36 -17.05 -14.82 64.92
N ASP A 37 -16.59 -15.97 65.44
CA ASP A 37 -15.70 -16.87 64.71
C ASP A 37 -16.38 -17.39 63.44
N THR A 38 -17.65 -17.83 63.52
CA THR A 38 -18.40 -18.29 62.34
C THR A 38 -18.55 -17.18 61.29
N LEU A 39 -18.80 -15.94 61.71
CA LEU A 39 -18.94 -14.80 60.79
C LEU A 39 -17.61 -14.45 60.11
N CYS A 40 -16.51 -14.39 60.88
CA CYS A 40 -15.16 -14.19 60.35
C CYS A 40 -14.77 -15.31 59.38
N TYR A 41 -15.06 -16.58 59.71
CA TYR A 41 -14.74 -17.70 58.83
C TYR A 41 -15.62 -17.73 57.58
N SER A 42 -16.91 -17.36 57.67
CA SER A 42 -17.76 -17.20 56.48
C SER A 42 -17.25 -16.09 55.56
N LEU A 43 -16.79 -14.96 56.12
CA LEU A 43 -16.17 -13.88 55.35
C LEU A 43 -14.87 -14.32 54.69
N VAL A 44 -13.99 -15.01 55.43
CA VAL A 44 -12.72 -15.55 54.90
C VAL A 44 -12.97 -16.60 53.82
N ILE A 45 -13.98 -17.46 53.98
CA ILE A 45 -14.36 -18.44 52.94
C ILE A 45 -14.91 -17.70 51.72
N LEU A 46 -15.73 -16.66 51.87
CA LEU A 46 -16.22 -15.87 50.73
C LEU A 46 -15.07 -15.17 50.00
N THR A 47 -14.12 -14.59 50.73
CA THR A 47 -12.95 -13.92 50.15
C THR A 47 -12.02 -14.91 49.45
N ILE A 48 -11.77 -16.08 50.04
CA ILE A 48 -10.91 -17.12 49.44
C ILE A 48 -11.61 -17.77 48.26
N VAL A 49 -12.91 -18.07 48.33
CA VAL A 49 -13.67 -18.65 47.22
C VAL A 49 -13.82 -17.64 46.07
N SER A 50 -14.06 -16.36 46.36
CA SER A 50 -14.10 -15.30 45.35
C SER A 50 -12.72 -15.10 44.70
N GLY A 51 -11.64 -15.07 45.48
CA GLY A 51 -10.27 -15.01 44.97
C GLY A 51 -9.86 -16.26 44.17
N MET A 52 -10.26 -17.46 44.62
CA MET A 52 -10.03 -18.71 43.87
C MET A 52 -10.87 -18.76 42.59
N LEU A 53 -12.11 -18.28 42.60
CA LEU A 53 -12.94 -18.22 41.38
C LEU A 53 -12.31 -17.29 40.33
N TYR A 54 -11.77 -16.14 40.77
CA TYR A 54 -11.04 -15.22 39.90
C TYR A 54 -9.74 -15.84 39.35
N VAL A 55 -8.95 -16.50 40.21
CA VAL A 55 -7.66 -17.11 39.82
C VAL A 55 -7.80 -18.37 38.96
N PHE A 56 -8.86 -19.16 39.14
CA PHE A 56 -9.03 -20.43 38.40
C PHE A 56 -9.87 -20.33 37.11
N PHE A 57 -10.72 -19.31 36.96
CA PHE A 57 -11.67 -19.25 35.83
C PHE A 57 -11.52 -18.04 34.90
N GLY A 58 -10.61 -17.08 35.18
CA GLY A 58 -10.44 -15.90 34.33
C GLY A 58 -11.76 -15.16 34.08
N GLY A 59 -11.89 -14.48 32.92
CA GLY A 59 -13.08 -13.74 32.49
C GLY A 59 -14.33 -14.59 32.18
N ALA A 60 -14.63 -15.62 32.97
CA ALA A 60 -15.84 -16.40 32.81
C ALA A 60 -17.09 -15.60 33.26
N VAL A 61 -18.00 -15.43 32.31
CA VAL A 61 -19.26 -14.66 32.35
C VAL A 61 -20.18 -15.11 33.49
N PHE A 62 -20.38 -14.24 34.48
CA PHE A 62 -21.43 -14.37 35.51
C PHE A 62 -22.75 -13.71 35.07
N SER A 63 -23.23 -13.98 33.85
CA SER A 63 -24.58 -13.55 33.45
C SER A 63 -25.60 -14.58 33.95
N LEU A 64 -26.34 -14.24 35.00
CA LEU A 64 -27.46 -15.06 35.50
C LEU A 64 -28.56 -15.21 34.45
N GLN A 65 -28.69 -14.24 33.53
CA GLN A 65 -29.70 -14.21 32.48
C GLN A 65 -29.40 -15.18 31.33
N HIS A 66 -28.12 -15.43 31.01
CA HIS A 66 -27.71 -16.27 29.86
C HIS A 66 -27.31 -17.70 30.25
N ASN A 67 -26.97 -17.95 31.52
CA ASN A 67 -26.70 -19.30 32.01
C ASN A 67 -27.96 -19.93 32.59
N LEU A 68 -28.81 -20.49 31.72
CA LEU A 68 -30.04 -21.19 32.11
C LEU A 68 -29.77 -22.26 33.17
N ASN A 69 -28.62 -22.95 33.09
CA ASN A 69 -28.18 -23.95 34.06
C ASN A 69 -27.83 -23.35 35.43
N LEU A 70 -27.25 -22.14 35.49
CA LEU A 70 -26.93 -21.45 36.74
C LEU A 70 -28.20 -20.93 37.40
N LEU A 71 -29.11 -20.33 36.60
CA LEU A 71 -30.44 -19.92 37.05
C LEU A 71 -31.27 -21.13 37.49
N LEU A 72 -31.24 -22.24 36.74
CA LEU A 72 -31.84 -23.52 37.12
C LEU A 72 -31.20 -24.07 38.39
N TYR A 73 -29.88 -24.04 38.56
CA TYR A 73 -29.23 -24.49 39.79
C TYR A 73 -29.67 -23.65 41.00
N VAL A 74 -29.77 -22.33 40.84
CA VAL A 74 -30.30 -21.42 41.85
C VAL A 74 -31.77 -21.74 42.15
N PHE A 75 -32.62 -21.89 41.13
CA PHE A 75 -34.02 -22.24 41.29
C PHE A 75 -34.23 -23.65 41.85
N TRP A 76 -33.39 -24.62 41.50
CA TRP A 76 -33.43 -25.99 42.03
C TRP A 76 -32.94 -26.01 43.46
N PHE A 77 -31.93 -25.22 43.80
CA PHE A 77 -31.40 -25.12 45.16
C PHE A 77 -32.38 -24.39 46.08
N VAL A 78 -32.96 -23.28 45.61
CA VAL A 78 -34.03 -22.54 46.30
C VAL A 78 -35.34 -23.32 46.33
N GLY A 79 -35.65 -24.09 45.28
CA GLY A 79 -36.84 -24.93 45.18
C GLY A 79 -36.75 -26.18 46.05
N ALA A 80 -35.66 -26.95 45.98
CA ALA A 80 -35.46 -28.14 46.80
C ALA A 80 -35.37 -27.81 48.30
N TYR A 81 -34.75 -26.69 48.67
CA TYR A 81 -34.69 -26.27 50.08
C TYR A 81 -35.86 -25.36 50.52
N GLY A 82 -36.52 -24.65 49.61
CA GLY A 82 -37.77 -23.91 49.87
C GLY A 82 -38.96 -24.85 50.06
N VAL A 83 -39.04 -25.95 49.31
CA VAL A 83 -39.97 -27.05 49.58
C VAL A 83 -39.62 -27.71 50.93
N SER A 84 -38.34 -27.81 51.29
CA SER A 84 -37.94 -28.25 52.63
C SER A 84 -38.27 -27.24 53.75
N LEU A 85 -38.36 -25.93 53.44
CA LEU A 85 -38.82 -24.87 54.35
C LEU A 85 -40.33 -24.96 54.59
N VAL A 86 -41.13 -25.21 53.54
CA VAL A 86 -42.59 -25.39 53.64
C VAL A 86 -42.94 -26.74 54.30
N LEU A 87 -42.23 -27.82 53.98
CA LEU A 87 -42.36 -29.12 54.67
C LEU A 87 -41.82 -29.06 56.11
N GLY A 88 -40.82 -28.23 56.39
CA GLY A 88 -40.29 -27.98 57.73
C GLY A 88 -41.21 -27.11 58.61
N LEU A 89 -41.92 -26.14 58.03
CA LEU A 89 -42.87 -25.26 58.72
C LEU A 89 -44.24 -25.92 58.93
N THR A 90 -44.66 -26.84 58.06
CA THR A 90 -45.95 -27.55 58.19
C THR A 90 -45.82 -28.96 58.80
N GLY A 91 -44.63 -29.58 58.83
CA GLY A 91 -44.50 -31.02 59.12
C GLY A 91 -43.69 -31.45 60.36
N VAL A 92 -42.65 -30.74 60.84
CA VAL A 92 -41.76 -31.33 61.86
C VAL A 92 -41.27 -30.33 62.91
N ARG A 93 -42.07 -30.14 63.96
CA ARG A 93 -41.66 -29.45 65.20
C ARG A 93 -40.69 -30.26 66.10
N LYS A 94 -40.24 -31.45 65.69
CA LYS A 94 -39.60 -32.42 66.60
C LYS A 94 -38.14 -32.81 66.36
N PHE A 95 -37.47 -32.38 65.27
CA PHE A 95 -36.14 -32.95 64.96
C PHE A 95 -34.95 -31.98 64.77
N PHE A 96 -35.15 -30.66 64.67
CA PHE A 96 -34.04 -29.71 64.59
C PHE A 96 -34.14 -28.65 65.71
N GLY A 97 -33.10 -28.55 66.55
CA GLY A 97 -33.04 -27.52 67.59
C GLY A 97 -32.96 -26.11 67.01
N ALA A 98 -33.51 -25.11 67.72
CA ALA A 98 -33.65 -23.71 67.29
C ALA A 98 -32.37 -23.05 66.73
N ALA A 99 -31.19 -23.56 67.09
CA ALA A 99 -29.91 -23.08 66.57
C ALA A 99 -29.65 -23.48 65.10
N CYS A 100 -30.18 -24.62 64.62
CA CYS A 100 -30.01 -25.08 63.24
C CYS A 100 -30.89 -24.27 62.27
N GLN A 101 -32.13 -23.96 62.69
CA GLN A 101 -33.06 -23.10 61.93
C GLN A 101 -32.52 -21.68 61.72
N ARG A 102 -31.83 -21.11 62.73
CA ARG A 102 -31.21 -19.77 62.63
C ARG A 102 -30.04 -19.72 61.65
N LYS A 103 -29.23 -20.78 61.57
CA LYS A 103 -28.08 -20.87 60.65
C LYS A 103 -28.52 -21.05 59.20
N LEU A 104 -29.55 -21.86 58.95
CA LEU A 104 -30.17 -21.99 57.63
C LEU A 104 -30.81 -20.67 57.18
N LEU A 105 -31.53 -19.98 58.06
CA LEU A 105 -32.10 -18.66 57.75
C LEU A 105 -31.00 -17.66 57.35
N LEU A 106 -29.90 -17.57 58.10
CA LEU A 106 -28.76 -16.69 57.78
C LEU A 106 -28.08 -17.05 56.46
N ALA A 107 -27.92 -18.34 56.14
CA ALA A 107 -27.37 -18.78 54.85
C ALA A 107 -28.29 -18.40 53.69
N PHE A 108 -29.62 -18.56 53.86
CA PHE A 108 -30.61 -18.09 52.89
C PHE A 108 -30.62 -16.57 52.74
N THR A 109 -30.47 -15.83 53.83
CA THR A 109 -30.41 -14.36 53.77
C THR A 109 -29.14 -13.90 53.04
N ALA A 110 -27.99 -14.54 53.31
CA ALA A 110 -26.74 -14.25 52.61
C ALA A 110 -26.83 -14.59 51.11
N LEU A 111 -27.44 -15.73 50.76
CA LEU A 111 -27.64 -16.10 49.36
C LEU A 111 -28.58 -15.11 48.64
N TRP A 112 -29.68 -14.70 49.29
CA TRP A 112 -30.56 -13.66 48.78
C TRP A 112 -29.86 -12.31 48.63
N VAL A 113 -28.97 -11.93 49.56
CA VAL A 113 -28.17 -10.70 49.46
C VAL A 113 -27.18 -10.78 48.30
N ILE A 114 -26.52 -11.92 48.08
CA ILE A 114 -25.62 -12.12 46.93
C ILE A 114 -26.41 -12.06 45.61
N LEU A 115 -27.60 -12.64 45.58
CA LEU A 115 -28.45 -12.66 44.39
C LEU A 115 -29.02 -11.27 44.07
N LEU A 116 -29.47 -10.54 45.08
CA LEU A 116 -29.88 -9.14 44.96
C LEU A 116 -28.70 -8.22 44.61
N ALA A 117 -27.49 -8.51 45.12
CA ALA A 117 -26.28 -7.79 44.74
C ALA A 117 -25.87 -8.07 43.29
N GLY A 118 -26.05 -9.30 42.81
CA GLY A 118 -25.84 -9.66 41.40
C GLY A 118 -26.83 -8.96 40.46
N ILE A 119 -28.13 -9.00 40.78
CA ILE A 119 -29.16 -8.28 40.01
C ILE A 119 -28.91 -6.77 40.04
N GLY A 120 -28.60 -6.22 41.22
CA GLY A 120 -28.26 -4.80 41.36
C GLY A 120 -26.98 -4.41 40.62
N TYR A 121 -26.04 -5.34 40.47
CA TYR A 121 -24.81 -5.12 39.71
C TYR A 121 -25.04 -5.21 38.19
N ASP A 122 -25.92 -6.08 37.71
CA ASP A 122 -26.29 -6.12 36.28
C ASP A 122 -27.06 -4.84 35.87
N ASP A 123 -27.93 -4.33 36.74
CA ASP A 123 -28.60 -3.04 36.56
C ASP A 123 -27.60 -1.87 36.60
N TYR A 124 -26.60 -1.94 37.48
CA TYR A 124 -25.46 -1.02 37.47
C TYR A 124 -24.69 -1.11 36.15
N ALA A 125 -24.31 -2.31 35.71
CA ALA A 125 -23.53 -2.52 34.48
C ALA A 125 -24.22 -1.92 33.25
N ARG A 126 -25.53 -2.16 33.11
CA ARG A 126 -26.35 -1.54 32.04
C ARG A 126 -26.27 -0.02 32.11
N ARG A 127 -26.51 0.60 33.26
CA ARG A 127 -26.52 2.07 33.40
C ARG A 127 -25.14 2.76 33.26
N HIS A 128 -24.05 2.01 33.12
CA HIS A 128 -22.70 2.56 33.08
C HIS A 128 -21.96 2.22 31.78
N ILE A 129 -22.66 1.74 30.75
CA ILE A 129 -22.11 1.77 29.39
C ILE A 129 -22.04 3.22 28.94
N VAL A 130 -20.90 3.60 28.40
CA VAL A 130 -20.60 4.99 28.02
C VAL A 130 -20.08 5.05 26.60
N ILE A 131 -20.33 6.18 25.93
CA ILE A 131 -19.62 6.58 24.72
C ILE A 131 -18.20 6.98 25.16
N ASN A 132 -17.17 6.34 24.62
CA ASN A 132 -15.79 6.48 25.09
C ASN A 132 -14.91 7.29 24.14
N GLU A 133 -15.13 7.10 22.84
CA GLU A 133 -14.37 7.76 21.78
C GLU A 133 -15.28 7.95 20.56
N VAL A 134 -15.08 9.06 19.84
CA VAL A 134 -15.81 9.40 18.61
C VAL A 134 -14.83 9.96 17.59
N CYS A 135 -14.83 9.41 16.37
CA CYS A 135 -14.08 9.95 15.24
C CYS A 135 -15.06 10.20 14.08
N ALA A 136 -15.32 11.48 13.81
CA ALA A 136 -16.33 11.90 12.82
C ALA A 136 -15.84 11.85 11.36
N HIS A 137 -14.53 11.69 11.16
CA HIS A 137 -13.96 11.45 9.83
C HIS A 137 -12.69 10.59 9.97
N ASN A 138 -12.86 9.28 9.83
CA ASN A 138 -11.79 8.30 10.02
C ASN A 138 -11.20 7.86 8.68
N LEU A 139 -9.93 8.15 8.47
CA LEU A 139 -9.19 7.73 7.29
C LEU A 139 -8.33 6.48 7.56
N SER A 140 -7.62 6.45 8.69
CA SER A 140 -6.59 5.45 8.96
C SER A 140 -6.58 4.86 10.36
N LEU A 141 -7.32 5.43 11.32
CA LEU A 141 -7.27 4.99 12.73
C LEU A 141 -7.89 3.61 12.92
N ALA A 142 -9.00 3.33 12.26
CA ALA A 142 -9.68 2.03 12.31
C ALA A 142 -10.17 1.64 10.92
N LEU A 143 -10.10 0.35 10.58
CA LEU A 143 -10.73 -0.18 9.37
C LEU A 143 -11.90 -1.07 9.75
N ASP A 144 -12.98 -0.99 8.96
CA ASP A 144 -14.04 -1.98 9.01
C ASP A 144 -13.59 -3.32 8.40
N ASP A 145 -14.42 -4.36 8.49
CA ASP A 145 -14.09 -5.68 7.91
C ASP A 145 -14.05 -5.69 6.36
N ARG A 146 -14.35 -4.55 5.73
CA ARG A 146 -14.22 -4.31 4.28
C ARG A 146 -13.00 -3.46 3.95
N GLY A 147 -12.13 -3.17 4.93
CA GLY A 147 -10.91 -2.38 4.75
C GLY A 147 -11.14 -0.87 4.56
N ARG A 148 -12.32 -0.35 4.90
CA ARG A 148 -12.67 1.08 4.77
C ARG A 148 -12.45 1.80 6.09
N GLY A 149 -11.88 3.00 6.04
CA GLY A 149 -11.94 3.97 7.13
C GLY A 149 -13.32 4.61 7.14
N SER A 150 -14.24 4.05 7.93
CA SER A 150 -15.56 4.65 8.18
C SER A 150 -15.52 5.36 9.52
N ASP A 151 -16.28 6.45 9.67
CA ASP A 151 -16.50 7.12 10.96
C ASP A 151 -16.84 6.09 12.04
N TYR A 152 -16.41 6.33 13.28
CA TYR A 152 -16.70 5.37 14.34
C TYR A 152 -17.07 6.02 15.66
N ILE A 153 -17.87 5.27 16.41
CA ILE A 153 -18.20 5.52 17.80
C ILE A 153 -17.74 4.30 18.59
N GLU A 154 -16.95 4.53 19.63
CA GLU A 154 -16.55 3.52 20.57
C GLU A 154 -17.41 3.56 21.84
N LEU A 155 -17.93 2.41 22.25
CA LEU A 155 -18.55 2.23 23.55
C LEU A 155 -17.60 1.52 24.51
N TYR A 156 -17.62 1.89 25.79
CA TYR A 156 -16.87 1.22 26.85
C TYR A 156 -17.77 0.62 27.92
N ASN A 157 -17.47 -0.61 28.32
CA ASN A 157 -18.10 -1.28 29.46
C ASN A 157 -17.16 -1.29 30.67
N PRO A 158 -17.33 -0.38 31.64
CA PRO A 158 -16.48 -0.33 32.83
C PRO A 158 -16.76 -1.48 33.82
N SER A 159 -17.83 -2.23 33.63
CA SER A 159 -18.31 -3.25 34.57
C SER A 159 -17.56 -4.58 34.44
N PHE A 160 -17.93 -5.54 35.30
CA PHE A 160 -17.35 -6.89 35.33
C PHE A 160 -18.31 -7.95 34.74
N THR A 161 -19.39 -7.50 34.10
CA THR A 161 -20.37 -8.36 33.44
C THR A 161 -20.57 -7.92 32.00
N ALA A 162 -20.86 -8.88 31.11
CA ALA A 162 -21.20 -8.57 29.73
C ALA A 162 -22.56 -7.89 29.70
N VAL A 163 -22.70 -6.87 28.86
CA VAL A 163 -23.95 -6.13 28.71
C VAL A 163 -24.45 -6.31 27.28
N SER A 164 -25.63 -6.90 27.13
CA SER A 164 -26.35 -6.90 25.86
C SER A 164 -27.00 -5.53 25.68
N LEU A 165 -26.79 -4.94 24.50
CA LEU A 165 -27.39 -3.69 24.06
C LEU A 165 -28.53 -3.96 23.07
N ASP A 166 -29.08 -5.19 23.07
CA ASP A 166 -30.17 -5.56 22.18
C ASP A 166 -31.42 -4.72 22.45
N GLY A 167 -31.87 -4.00 21.43
CA GLY A 167 -32.97 -3.06 21.48
C GLY A 167 -32.64 -1.66 22.02
N TRP A 168 -31.38 -1.36 22.33
CA TRP A 168 -30.92 -0.02 22.70
C TRP A 168 -30.86 0.90 21.47
N TYR A 169 -30.64 2.19 21.68
CA TYR A 169 -30.51 3.18 20.60
C TYR A 169 -29.22 3.96 20.74
N LEU A 170 -28.53 4.19 19.62
CA LEU A 170 -27.40 5.12 19.52
C LEU A 170 -27.66 6.05 18.35
N THR A 171 -27.88 7.34 18.62
CA THR A 171 -28.40 8.30 17.64
C THR A 171 -27.71 9.66 17.74
N ASP A 172 -27.61 10.34 16.59
CA ASP A 172 -27.23 11.74 16.40
C ASP A 172 -28.44 12.69 16.37
N GLN A 173 -29.67 12.16 16.41
CA GLN A 173 -30.92 12.90 16.31
C GLN A 173 -31.69 12.96 17.64
N GLU A 174 -32.63 13.90 17.76
CA GLU A 174 -33.54 13.97 18.93
C GLU A 174 -34.54 12.80 18.99
N GLU A 175 -34.91 12.24 17.83
CA GLU A 175 -35.89 11.16 17.72
C GLU A 175 -35.20 9.78 17.74
N LEU A 176 -35.78 8.82 18.48
CA LEU A 176 -35.34 7.43 18.51
C LEU A 176 -36.01 6.66 17.35
N LEU A 177 -35.38 6.71 16.18
CA LEU A 177 -35.85 5.99 14.98
C LEU A 177 -35.45 4.51 15.04
N GLU A 178 -36.10 3.66 14.23
CA GLU A 178 -35.80 2.22 14.23
C GLU A 178 -34.43 1.89 13.59
N ASN A 179 -33.96 2.71 12.64
CA ASN A 179 -32.67 2.51 11.96
C ASN A 179 -31.43 2.81 12.81
N VAL A 180 -31.62 3.36 14.02
CA VAL A 180 -30.57 3.65 15.01
C VAL A 180 -30.65 2.70 16.21
N ARG A 181 -31.47 1.65 16.10
CA ARG A 181 -31.67 0.63 17.12
C ARG A 181 -30.62 -0.47 16.98
N LEU A 182 -29.93 -0.77 18.08
CA LEU A 182 -28.90 -1.79 18.15
C LEU A 182 -29.54 -3.17 18.27
N GLU A 183 -29.18 -4.09 17.37
CA GLU A 183 -29.64 -5.49 17.41
C GLU A 183 -28.46 -6.44 17.54
N ARG A 184 -28.58 -7.43 18.44
CA ARG A 184 -27.53 -8.47 18.63
C ARG A 184 -26.14 -7.91 18.99
N VAL A 185 -26.12 -6.77 19.65
CA VAL A 185 -24.90 -6.15 20.16
C VAL A 185 -24.65 -6.59 21.61
N GLU A 186 -23.45 -7.07 21.91
CA GLU A 186 -23.00 -7.36 23.27
C GLU A 186 -21.60 -6.79 23.49
N ILE A 187 -21.43 -6.05 24.59
CA ILE A 187 -20.14 -5.53 25.02
C ILE A 187 -19.59 -6.36 26.18
N ARG A 188 -18.39 -6.89 26.01
CA ARG A 188 -17.69 -7.71 27.02
C ARG A 188 -17.33 -6.87 28.25
N PRO A 189 -17.13 -7.49 29.43
CA PRO A 189 -16.67 -6.76 30.61
C PRO A 189 -15.31 -6.10 30.37
N ARG A 190 -15.11 -4.87 30.87
CA ARG A 190 -13.82 -4.15 30.81
C ARG A 190 -13.25 -4.09 29.38
N SER A 191 -14.14 -3.95 28.40
CA SER A 191 -13.80 -3.99 26.98
C SER A 191 -14.45 -2.82 26.24
N TRP A 192 -13.90 -2.52 25.08
CA TRP A 192 -14.35 -1.51 24.13
C TRP A 192 -15.09 -2.19 22.97
N LEU A 193 -16.01 -1.46 22.34
CA LEU A 193 -16.77 -1.91 21.19
C LEU A 193 -16.80 -0.79 20.16
N LEU A 194 -16.23 -1.04 18.98
CA LEU A 194 -16.30 -0.13 17.84
C LEU A 194 -17.60 -0.35 17.05
N LEU A 195 -18.25 0.76 16.72
CA LEU A 195 -19.44 0.83 15.88
C LEU A 195 -19.14 1.80 14.73
N PHE A 196 -19.19 1.33 13.48
CA PHE A 196 -18.89 2.15 12.31
C PHE A 196 -20.15 2.87 11.82
N ALA A 197 -20.09 4.19 11.69
CA ALA A 197 -21.18 5.03 11.22
C ALA A 197 -21.05 5.29 9.71
N ASP A 198 -21.37 4.29 8.89
CA ASP A 198 -21.23 4.38 7.42
C ASP A 198 -22.53 4.76 6.67
N GLY A 199 -23.65 4.84 7.40
CA GLY A 199 -24.98 5.12 6.88
C GLY A 199 -25.86 3.89 6.62
N PHE A 200 -25.36 2.67 6.86
CA PHE A 200 -26.08 1.43 6.61
C PHE A 200 -26.11 0.53 7.85
N SER A 201 -27.27 0.44 8.51
CA SER A 201 -27.41 -0.43 9.69
C SER A 201 -27.28 -1.91 9.30
N ASP A 202 -26.19 -2.55 9.73
CA ASP A 202 -25.89 -3.96 9.46
C ASP A 202 -24.87 -4.51 10.49
N TYR A 203 -24.60 -5.81 10.43
CA TYR A 203 -23.44 -6.40 11.08
C TYR A 203 -22.85 -7.51 10.20
N SER A 204 -21.55 -7.65 10.25
CA SER A 204 -20.82 -8.70 9.56
C SER A 204 -19.98 -9.48 10.54
N ARG A 205 -19.69 -10.74 10.20
CA ARG A 205 -18.89 -11.61 11.04
C ARG A 205 -17.76 -12.20 10.21
N ASN A 206 -16.53 -11.99 10.65
CA ASN A 206 -15.38 -12.63 10.07
C ASN A 206 -15.44 -14.14 10.38
N GLU A 207 -15.40 -14.99 9.35
CA GLU A 207 -15.52 -16.44 9.50
C GLU A 207 -14.30 -17.09 10.16
N GLU A 208 -13.11 -16.50 10.01
CA GLU A 208 -11.84 -17.01 10.56
C GLU A 208 -11.62 -16.56 12.01
N SER A 209 -11.67 -15.25 12.28
CA SER A 209 -11.44 -14.69 13.62
C SER A 209 -12.69 -14.81 14.52
N GLY A 210 -13.87 -14.88 13.91
CA GLY A 210 -15.14 -14.85 14.61
C GLY A 210 -15.53 -13.47 15.15
N GLU A 211 -14.75 -12.43 14.86
CA GLU A 211 -15.02 -11.03 15.21
C GLU A 211 -16.21 -10.50 14.45
N ILE A 212 -16.90 -9.53 15.06
CA ILE A 212 -18.12 -8.94 14.54
C ILE A 212 -17.86 -7.45 14.32
N CYS A 213 -18.10 -6.96 13.11
CA CYS A 213 -18.18 -5.54 12.81
C CYS A 213 -19.64 -5.10 12.81
N TYR A 214 -19.89 -3.95 13.42
CA TYR A 214 -21.23 -3.37 13.55
C TYR A 214 -21.29 -2.04 12.81
N TYR A 215 -22.36 -1.84 12.06
CA TYR A 215 -22.59 -0.65 11.24
C TYR A 215 -23.85 0.09 11.70
N LEU A 216 -23.78 1.41 11.75
CA LEU A 216 -24.86 2.30 12.15
C LEU A 216 -25.52 2.92 10.92
N GLY A 217 -26.85 3.07 10.97
CA GLY A 217 -27.67 3.62 9.89
C GLY A 217 -27.57 5.14 9.68
N PHE A 218 -26.49 5.77 10.15
CA PHE A 218 -26.20 7.20 10.02
C PHE A 218 -24.67 7.41 9.88
N ARG A 219 -24.29 8.65 9.55
CA ARG A 219 -22.89 9.11 9.46
C ARG A 219 -22.68 10.25 10.44
N LEU A 220 -21.45 10.49 10.83
CA LEU A 220 -21.11 11.59 11.72
C LEU A 220 -20.91 12.90 10.93
N ASN A 221 -21.07 14.03 11.62
CA ASN A 221 -20.90 15.36 11.06
C ASN A 221 -19.64 16.01 11.61
N GLU A 222 -18.65 16.26 10.74
CA GLU A 222 -17.39 16.92 11.06
C GLU A 222 -17.54 18.33 11.67
N ALA A 223 -18.67 19.00 11.43
CA ALA A 223 -18.98 20.30 12.05
C ALA A 223 -19.41 20.19 13.53
N GLY A 224 -19.46 18.97 14.08
CA GLY A 224 -19.89 18.68 15.43
C GLY A 224 -21.39 18.35 15.51
N GLU A 225 -21.74 17.52 16.51
CA GLU A 225 -23.09 17.03 16.72
C GLU A 225 -23.29 16.51 18.14
N THR A 226 -24.50 16.03 18.46
CA THR A 226 -24.78 15.43 19.77
C THR A 226 -25.14 13.96 19.62
N LEU A 227 -24.36 13.09 20.26
CA LEU A 227 -24.63 11.66 20.30
C LEU A 227 -25.33 11.29 21.61
N THR A 228 -26.38 10.48 21.51
CA THR A 228 -27.13 9.96 22.65
C THR A 228 -27.18 8.43 22.60
N LEU A 229 -26.72 7.80 23.67
CA LEU A 229 -26.92 6.37 23.94
C LEU A 229 -28.14 6.22 24.87
N ALA A 230 -29.16 5.49 24.44
CA ALA A 230 -30.38 5.24 25.19
C ALA A 230 -30.67 3.75 25.36
N ASP A 231 -31.27 3.37 26.50
CA ASP A 231 -31.66 1.99 26.81
C ASP A 231 -32.87 1.53 25.98
N GLU A 232 -33.28 0.27 26.14
CA GLU A 232 -34.41 -0.32 25.40
C GLU A 232 -35.76 0.37 25.65
N SER A 233 -35.85 1.19 26.71
CA SER A 233 -37.05 1.97 27.06
C SER A 233 -36.96 3.42 26.58
N GLY A 234 -35.86 3.81 25.93
CA GLY A 234 -35.59 5.16 25.46
C GLY A 234 -35.06 6.11 26.53
N ASN A 235 -34.63 5.61 27.70
CA ASN A 235 -33.98 6.47 28.68
C ASN A 235 -32.52 6.70 28.29
N THR A 236 -32.06 7.95 28.33
CA THR A 236 -30.66 8.28 28.11
C THR A 236 -29.76 7.62 29.16
N VAL A 237 -28.79 6.87 28.68
CA VAL A 237 -27.73 6.22 29.46
C VAL A 237 -26.47 7.09 29.44
N ASP A 238 -26.10 7.58 28.26
CA ASP A 238 -24.98 8.51 28.09
C ASP A 238 -25.26 9.49 26.95
N ARG A 239 -24.62 10.66 27.00
CA ARG A 239 -24.76 11.72 26.00
C ARG A 239 -23.49 12.54 25.91
N VAL A 240 -23.06 12.84 24.68
CA VAL A 240 -21.87 13.65 24.41
C VAL A 240 -22.15 14.68 23.33
N GLU A 241 -21.71 15.91 23.56
CA GLU A 241 -21.65 16.97 22.56
C GLU A 241 -20.26 16.90 21.92
N VAL A 242 -20.21 16.41 20.68
CA VAL A 242 -18.98 16.23 19.90
C VAL A 242 -18.65 17.57 19.25
N PRO A 243 -17.44 18.13 19.49
CA PRO A 243 -17.02 19.36 18.82
C PRO A 243 -16.79 19.11 17.32
N PRO A 244 -16.54 20.16 16.52
CA PRO A 244 -16.00 19.96 15.19
C PRO A 244 -14.71 19.13 15.24
N LEU A 245 -14.57 18.15 14.37
CA LEU A 245 -13.40 17.27 14.27
C LEU A 245 -12.93 17.24 12.82
N SER A 246 -11.61 17.19 12.63
CA SER A 246 -11.00 16.95 11.32
C SER A 246 -10.60 15.47 11.18
N THR A 247 -10.15 15.09 9.98
CA THR A 247 -9.65 13.74 9.66
C THR A 247 -8.69 13.17 10.71
N ASP A 248 -8.94 11.92 11.14
CA ASP A 248 -8.12 11.16 12.11
C ASP A 248 -7.88 11.88 13.45
N ILE A 249 -8.82 12.77 13.82
CA ILE A 249 -8.88 13.37 15.15
C ILE A 249 -10.11 12.83 15.89
N SER A 250 -9.88 12.24 17.05
CA SER A 250 -10.92 11.68 17.90
C SER A 250 -11.27 12.61 19.06
N TYR A 251 -12.54 12.67 19.41
CA TYR A 251 -13.00 13.20 20.69
C TYR A 251 -13.10 12.05 21.69
N VAL A 252 -12.29 12.10 22.76
CA VAL A 252 -12.03 10.95 23.64
C VAL A 252 -12.31 11.30 25.09
N ARG A 253 -12.81 10.34 25.87
CA ARG A 253 -12.74 10.43 27.34
C ARG A 253 -11.29 10.29 27.76
N GLN A 254 -10.77 11.28 28.50
CA GLN A 254 -9.39 11.29 29.03
C GLN A 254 -9.03 10.06 29.87
N LYS A 255 -10.05 9.45 30.47
CA LYS A 255 -9.95 8.17 31.17
C LYS A 255 -11.20 7.37 30.87
N ASP A 256 -11.04 6.09 30.56
CA ASP A 256 -12.16 5.26 30.13
C ASP A 256 -13.34 5.31 31.12
N GLY A 257 -14.51 5.64 30.59
CA GLY A 257 -15.75 5.77 31.35
C GLY A 257 -15.76 6.87 32.42
N LYS A 258 -14.94 7.93 32.30
CA LYS A 258 -14.97 9.13 33.15
C LYS A 258 -15.43 10.37 32.39
N ASP A 259 -15.94 11.36 33.10
CA ASP A 259 -16.60 12.55 32.51
C ASP A 259 -15.66 13.56 31.82
N GLY A 260 -14.34 13.41 31.96
CA GLY A 260 -13.37 14.32 31.34
C GLY A 260 -13.17 13.97 29.87
N TRP A 261 -13.36 14.94 28.97
CA TRP A 261 -13.17 14.78 27.52
C TRP A 261 -12.05 15.68 27.01
N CYS A 262 -11.39 15.25 25.95
CA CYS A 262 -10.50 16.09 25.16
C CYS A 262 -10.49 15.64 23.70
N VAL A 263 -9.95 16.49 22.85
CA VAL A 263 -9.61 16.12 21.47
C VAL A 263 -8.22 15.51 21.49
N ALA A 264 -8.00 14.40 20.79
CA ALA A 264 -6.70 13.76 20.66
C ALA A 264 -6.41 13.47 19.18
N ARG A 265 -5.18 13.76 18.75
CA ARG A 265 -4.67 13.24 17.47
C ARG A 265 -4.41 11.74 17.67
N ASN A 266 -4.77 10.93 16.68
CA ASN A 266 -4.57 9.48 16.72
C ASN A 266 -5.30 8.84 17.90
N GLY A 267 -6.62 8.76 17.81
CA GLY A 267 -7.44 8.04 18.78
C GLY A 267 -7.00 6.59 19.01
N SER A 268 -7.58 5.93 20.01
CA SER A 268 -7.20 4.57 20.42
C SER A 268 -8.34 3.57 20.19
N PRO A 269 -8.80 3.39 18.93
CA PRO A 269 -9.95 2.56 18.64
C PRO A 269 -9.72 1.11 19.08
N GLY A 270 -10.62 0.60 19.92
CA GLY A 270 -10.57 -0.74 20.49
C GLY A 270 -9.67 -0.88 21.72
N GLU A 271 -9.03 0.20 22.17
CA GLU A 271 -8.04 0.23 23.25
C GLU A 271 -8.35 1.30 24.31
N SER A 272 -7.47 1.41 25.32
CA SER A 272 -7.66 2.34 26.42
C SER A 272 -7.18 3.75 26.09
N ASN A 273 -7.99 4.75 26.41
CA ASN A 273 -7.66 6.16 26.20
C ASN A 273 -6.60 6.71 27.19
N GLU A 274 -6.15 5.91 28.19
CA GLU A 274 -5.30 6.40 29.28
C GLU A 274 -3.95 6.99 28.84
N ASN A 275 -3.48 6.64 27.65
CA ASN A 275 -2.19 7.09 27.09
C ASN A 275 -2.33 8.20 26.03
N LEU A 276 -3.56 8.62 25.70
CA LEU A 276 -3.77 9.65 24.68
C LEU A 276 -3.33 11.03 25.18
N VAL A 277 -2.65 11.77 24.29
CA VAL A 277 -2.21 13.14 24.55
C VAL A 277 -3.25 14.13 24.01
N PRO A 278 -3.83 15.00 24.85
CA PRO A 278 -4.75 16.03 24.39
C PRO A 278 -4.10 16.98 23.39
N CYS A 279 -4.84 17.39 22.37
CA CYS A 279 -4.44 18.41 21.41
C CYS A 279 -5.46 19.56 21.37
N VAL A 280 -5.02 20.71 20.84
CA VAL A 280 -5.88 21.88 20.60
C VAL A 280 -6.11 21.98 19.09
N LEU A 281 -7.37 22.12 18.69
CA LEU A 281 -7.72 22.30 17.29
C LEU A 281 -7.32 23.72 16.84
N PRO A 282 -6.75 23.86 15.63
CA PRO A 282 -6.35 25.17 15.14
C PRO A 282 -7.57 26.02 14.78
N THR A 283 -7.63 27.23 15.32
CA THR A 283 -8.69 28.22 15.07
C THR A 283 -8.15 29.58 14.63
N LEU A 284 -6.84 29.82 14.80
CA LEU A 284 -6.15 31.04 14.38
C LEU A 284 -5.54 30.87 12.99
N GLU A 285 -5.33 31.99 12.30
CA GLU A 285 -4.56 32.03 11.05
C GLU A 285 -3.10 31.61 11.28
N ALA A 286 -2.55 30.83 10.33
CA ALA A 286 -1.17 30.35 10.41
C ALA A 286 -0.16 31.51 10.24
N PRO A 287 1.01 31.47 10.90
CA PRO A 287 2.06 32.45 10.67
C PRO A 287 2.52 32.45 9.20
N ALA A 288 2.87 33.62 8.68
CA ALA A 288 3.43 33.77 7.34
C ALA A 288 4.95 34.00 7.39
N PHE A 289 5.66 33.33 6.50
CA PHE A 289 7.11 33.48 6.28
C PHE A 289 7.38 34.58 5.25
N SER A 290 8.45 35.36 5.44
CA SER A 290 8.80 36.46 4.54
C SER A 290 9.46 36.02 3.23
N VAL A 291 9.84 34.75 3.12
CA VAL A 291 10.56 34.15 2.01
C VAL A 291 9.93 32.78 1.74
N GLU A 292 9.72 32.43 0.48
CA GLU A 292 9.14 31.14 0.08
C GLU A 292 10.18 30.01 0.21
N SER A 293 9.71 28.76 0.27
CA SER A 293 10.60 27.60 0.19
C SER A 293 11.45 27.65 -1.07
N GLY A 294 12.71 27.22 -1.01
CA GLY A 294 13.60 27.35 -2.16
C GLY A 294 15.08 27.09 -1.93
N PHE A 295 15.81 27.19 -3.03
CA PHE A 295 17.26 27.17 -3.08
C PHE A 295 17.83 28.59 -2.99
N TYR A 296 18.83 28.79 -2.14
CA TYR A 296 19.43 30.09 -1.88
C TYR A 296 20.96 29.99 -1.84
N GLY A 297 21.66 30.80 -2.63
CA GLY A 297 23.13 30.75 -2.64
C GLY A 297 23.80 31.31 -1.38
N GLN A 298 23.11 32.10 -0.55
CA GLN A 298 23.70 32.73 0.64
C GLN A 298 22.74 32.72 1.83
N PRO A 299 23.25 32.69 3.08
CA PRO A 299 22.43 32.81 4.28
C PRO A 299 21.60 34.11 4.32
N PHE A 300 20.41 34.06 4.90
CA PHE A 300 19.49 35.19 5.00
C PHE A 300 18.71 35.21 6.33
N GLU A 301 18.06 36.34 6.63
CA GLU A 301 17.19 36.48 7.79
C GLU A 301 15.73 36.22 7.39
N LEU A 302 15.12 35.20 7.98
CA LEU A 302 13.71 34.86 7.82
C LEU A 302 12.86 35.59 8.86
N VAL A 303 11.91 36.39 8.40
CA VAL A 303 10.93 37.06 9.25
C VAL A 303 9.65 36.24 9.28
N VAL A 304 9.13 36.00 10.47
CA VAL A 304 7.83 35.35 10.69
C VAL A 304 6.83 36.40 11.17
N SER A 305 5.65 36.41 10.58
CA SER A 305 4.56 37.35 10.92
C SER A 305 3.30 36.60 11.35
N ALA A 306 2.59 37.16 12.33
CA ALA A 306 1.31 36.67 12.85
C ALA A 306 0.46 37.86 13.31
N GLU A 307 -0.80 37.64 13.65
CA GLU A 307 -1.69 38.74 14.05
C GLU A 307 -1.29 39.38 15.38
N GLN A 308 -1.74 40.62 15.59
CA GLN A 308 -1.40 41.39 16.79
C GLN A 308 -1.92 40.71 18.06
N GLY A 309 -1.02 40.47 19.03
CA GLY A 309 -1.36 39.85 20.31
C GLY A 309 -1.12 38.34 20.37
N GLN A 310 -0.78 37.72 19.24
CA GLN A 310 -0.34 36.33 19.17
C GLN A 310 1.16 36.20 19.43
N ARG A 311 1.58 35.05 19.97
CA ARG A 311 2.97 34.62 20.13
C ARG A 311 3.25 33.50 19.15
N VAL A 312 4.40 33.56 18.46
CA VAL A 312 4.79 32.53 17.50
C VAL A 312 5.87 31.63 18.11
N TYR A 313 5.67 30.33 17.99
CA TYR A 313 6.62 29.31 18.41
C TYR A 313 7.08 28.52 17.19
N TYR A 314 8.37 28.19 17.13
CA TYR A 314 8.94 27.57 15.93
C TYR A 314 10.03 26.53 16.23
N THR A 315 10.27 25.70 15.23
CA THR A 315 11.37 24.73 15.14
C THR A 315 12.10 24.92 13.80
N THR A 316 13.33 24.44 13.70
CA THR A 316 14.17 24.55 12.48
C THR A 316 14.72 23.20 12.01
N ASP A 317 14.31 22.12 12.66
CA ASP A 317 14.73 20.74 12.42
C ASP A 317 13.59 19.87 11.88
N GLY A 318 12.44 20.48 11.54
CA GLY A 318 11.25 19.77 11.03
C GLY A 318 10.37 19.12 12.10
N SER A 319 10.74 19.16 13.39
CA SER A 319 9.86 18.69 14.47
C SER A 319 8.62 19.57 14.64
N GLU A 320 7.49 19.00 15.08
CA GLU A 320 6.28 19.78 15.32
C GLU A 320 6.49 20.78 16.49
N PRO A 321 6.25 22.09 16.28
CA PRO A 321 6.44 23.08 17.32
C PRO A 321 5.36 22.98 18.40
N THR A 322 5.78 23.16 19.65
CA THR A 322 4.90 23.25 20.83
C THR A 322 5.08 24.59 21.54
N THR A 323 4.26 24.89 22.54
CA THR A 323 4.45 26.09 23.37
C THR A 323 5.72 26.05 24.23
N GLU A 324 6.41 24.91 24.27
CA GLU A 324 7.74 24.74 24.89
C GLU A 324 8.89 24.98 23.89
N SER A 325 8.58 25.10 22.59
CA SER A 325 9.55 25.37 21.53
C SER A 325 10.06 26.82 21.57
N ALA A 326 10.99 27.16 20.68
CA ALA A 326 11.58 28.49 20.63
C ALA A 326 10.51 29.56 20.36
N LEU A 327 10.42 30.55 21.26
CA LEU A 327 9.57 31.72 21.06
C LEU A 327 10.24 32.66 20.04
N TYR A 328 9.52 32.98 18.97
CA TYR A 328 9.97 33.94 17.97
C TYR A 328 10.03 35.35 18.59
N THR A 329 11.23 35.92 18.66
CA THR A 329 11.50 37.25 19.23
C THR A 329 12.23 38.18 18.27
N GLY A 330 12.64 37.68 17.11
CA GLY A 330 13.34 38.40 16.05
C GLY A 330 13.66 37.46 14.87
N PRO A 331 14.18 37.98 13.75
CA PRO A 331 14.43 37.19 12.55
C PRO A 331 15.32 35.95 12.80
N ILE A 332 15.01 34.87 12.09
CA ILE A 332 15.74 33.60 12.18
C ILE A 332 16.83 33.59 11.10
N LEU A 333 18.09 33.39 11.48
CA LEU A 333 19.16 33.22 10.49
C LEU A 333 19.05 31.83 9.85
N ILE A 334 18.75 31.80 8.55
CA ILE A 334 18.72 30.60 7.73
C ILE A 334 20.05 30.49 6.97
N GLY A 335 20.75 29.38 7.14
CA GLY A 335 22.03 29.08 6.50
C GLY A 335 22.12 27.60 6.12
N ASP A 336 23.31 27.18 5.65
CA ASP A 336 23.52 25.78 5.29
C ASP A 336 23.31 24.85 6.50
N GLY A 337 22.36 23.95 6.35
CA GLY A 337 21.93 23.03 7.37
C GLY A 337 22.84 21.82 7.56
N SER A 338 23.71 21.52 6.59
CA SER A 338 24.55 20.31 6.56
C SER A 338 25.49 20.20 7.76
N GLY A 339 25.84 21.33 8.39
CA GLY A 339 26.65 21.38 9.61
C GLY A 339 25.93 20.94 10.89
N ARG A 340 24.69 20.46 10.85
CA ARG A 340 23.94 19.97 12.01
C ARG A 340 24.10 18.46 12.20
N GLU A 341 23.94 18.01 13.44
CA GLU A 341 23.93 16.57 13.77
C GLU A 341 22.84 15.84 13.00
N ASN A 342 23.10 14.59 12.64
CA ASN A 342 22.12 13.72 12.01
C ASN A 342 21.10 13.26 13.06
N ILE A 343 19.81 13.48 12.80
CA ILE A 343 18.70 13.10 13.68
C ILE A 343 18.04 11.85 13.13
N TYR A 344 17.38 11.96 11.98
CA TYR A 344 16.55 10.90 11.40
C TYR A 344 17.39 9.83 10.71
N ALA A 345 18.48 10.24 10.05
CA ALA A 345 19.42 9.33 9.42
C ALA A 345 20.17 8.43 10.41
N ASN A 346 20.16 8.77 11.71
CA ASN A 346 20.75 7.97 12.78
C ASN A 346 19.75 6.99 13.43
N ILE A 347 18.48 6.99 13.04
CA ILE A 347 17.47 6.09 13.59
C ILE A 347 17.69 4.66 13.05
N GLY A 348 17.83 3.72 13.97
CA GLY A 348 17.88 2.28 13.69
C GLY A 348 16.51 1.60 13.79
N GLY A 349 16.45 0.29 13.58
CA GLY A 349 15.22 -0.48 13.54
C GLY A 349 14.39 -0.29 12.27
N ILE A 350 14.98 0.23 11.19
CA ILE A 350 14.27 0.52 9.92
C ILE A 350 14.34 -0.63 8.92
N SER A 351 15.14 -1.66 9.17
CA SER A 351 15.34 -2.79 8.26
C SER A 351 15.72 -4.07 9.02
N GLN A 352 15.29 -5.23 8.52
CA GLN A 352 15.78 -6.51 9.03
C GLN A 352 17.25 -6.77 8.66
N ASP A 353 17.76 -6.12 7.61
CA ASP A 353 19.14 -6.26 7.12
C ASP A 353 20.15 -5.48 7.98
N GLY A 354 19.66 -4.89 9.07
CA GLY A 354 20.45 -4.18 10.07
C GLY A 354 20.53 -2.68 9.84
N ASP A 355 20.99 -2.00 10.87
CA ASP A 355 21.05 -0.54 10.91
C ASP A 355 22.35 -0.01 10.30
N TYR A 356 22.24 1.17 9.68
CA TYR A 356 23.39 1.96 9.27
C TYR A 356 23.20 3.41 9.72
N GLN A 357 24.24 3.97 10.32
CA GLN A 357 24.31 5.37 10.73
C GLN A 357 25.46 6.04 9.98
N PRO A 358 25.21 7.14 9.24
CA PRO A 358 26.26 7.90 8.59
C PRO A 358 27.35 8.34 9.57
N GLU A 359 28.62 8.03 9.26
CA GLU A 359 29.77 8.49 10.07
C GLU A 359 29.93 10.02 9.97
N ASP A 360 29.69 10.55 8.77
CA ASP A 360 29.75 11.98 8.47
C ASP A 360 28.37 12.64 8.56
N ARG A 361 28.39 13.97 8.67
CA ARG A 361 27.17 14.76 8.55
C ARG A 361 26.67 14.70 7.11
N ILE A 362 25.38 14.42 6.96
CA ILE A 362 24.72 14.42 5.65
C ILE A 362 24.21 15.81 5.27
N ASP A 363 23.90 15.97 3.99
CA ASP A 363 23.32 17.20 3.48
C ASP A 363 21.93 17.48 4.07
N LYS A 364 21.67 18.75 4.43
CA LYS A 364 20.39 19.12 5.05
C LYS A 364 19.85 20.47 4.57
N GLY A 365 18.58 20.49 4.20
CA GLY A 365 17.76 21.70 4.16
C GLY A 365 17.34 22.14 5.57
N THR A 366 16.96 23.40 5.72
CA THR A 366 16.36 23.92 6.96
C THR A 366 14.85 23.92 6.81
N VAL A 367 14.18 23.01 7.51
CA VAL A 367 12.71 22.97 7.61
C VAL A 367 12.29 23.82 8.79
N VAL A 368 11.62 24.94 8.52
CA VAL A 368 11.07 25.81 9.56
C VAL A 368 9.59 25.52 9.69
N LYS A 369 9.17 25.07 10.88
CA LYS A 369 7.77 24.94 11.25
C LYS A 369 7.41 25.98 12.30
N ALA A 370 6.27 26.64 12.16
CA ALA A 370 5.83 27.67 13.11
C ALA A 370 4.31 27.65 13.30
N PHE A 371 3.85 27.90 14.53
CA PHE A 371 2.45 28.14 14.82
C PHE A 371 2.30 29.35 15.75
N ALA A 372 1.14 30.00 15.69
CA ALA A 372 0.75 31.11 16.55
C ALA A 372 -0.13 30.60 17.70
N ALA A 373 0.03 31.20 18.88
CA ALA A 373 -0.83 30.98 20.04
C ALA A 373 -1.16 32.31 20.72
N ASP A 374 -2.40 32.46 21.21
CA ASP A 374 -2.84 33.69 21.87
C ASP A 374 -2.79 33.60 23.41
N GLY A 375 -3.38 34.59 24.09
CA GLY A 375 -3.47 34.62 25.55
C GLY A 375 -4.60 33.77 26.15
N THR A 376 -5.49 33.23 25.32
CA THR A 376 -6.66 32.44 25.72
C THR A 376 -6.42 30.93 25.61
N GLY A 377 -5.42 30.53 24.82
CA GLY A 377 -5.03 29.13 24.61
C GLY A 377 -5.39 28.61 23.22
N GLU A 378 -5.97 29.44 22.36
CA GLU A 378 -6.20 29.15 20.94
C GLU A 378 -4.87 29.11 20.18
N VAL A 379 -4.82 28.27 19.15
CA VAL A 379 -3.63 28.03 18.33
C VAL A 379 -3.95 28.11 16.84
N SER A 380 -2.96 28.37 16.00
CA SER A 380 -3.08 28.25 14.55
C SER A 380 -2.71 26.87 14.06
N ALA A 381 -2.98 26.59 12.78
CA ALA A 381 -2.30 25.51 12.08
C ALA A 381 -0.78 25.78 12.00
N THR A 382 0.01 24.72 11.84
CA THR A 382 1.46 24.82 11.65
C THR A 382 1.74 25.26 10.20
N ALA A 383 2.39 26.41 10.02
CA ALA A 383 3.01 26.79 8.77
C ALA A 383 4.37 26.08 8.64
N SER A 384 4.73 25.64 7.44
CA SER A 384 5.99 24.95 7.14
C SER A 384 6.64 25.52 5.90
N ALA A 385 7.96 25.64 5.89
CA ALA A 385 8.75 26.01 4.71
C ALA A 385 10.12 25.31 4.76
N VAL A 386 10.71 25.05 3.59
CA VAL A 386 12.01 24.39 3.46
C VAL A 386 13.00 25.25 2.68
N TYR A 387 14.21 25.40 3.22
CA TYR A 387 15.26 26.24 2.63
C TYR A 387 16.55 25.45 2.43
N PHE A 388 17.01 25.38 1.18
CA PHE A 388 18.28 24.75 0.79
C PHE A 388 19.32 25.84 0.53
N VAL A 389 20.22 26.08 1.49
CA VAL A 389 21.22 27.16 1.39
C VAL A 389 22.59 26.60 1.00
N GLY A 390 23.22 27.17 -0.03
CA GLY A 390 24.57 26.82 -0.49
C GLY A 390 24.64 25.47 -1.22
N PHE A 391 23.55 25.03 -1.83
CA PHE A 391 23.48 23.77 -2.57
C PHE A 391 24.06 23.86 -3.98
N ASP A 392 24.27 25.07 -4.50
CA ASP A 392 25.00 25.36 -5.74
C ASP A 392 26.49 24.98 -5.67
N GLU A 393 27.03 24.81 -4.46
CA GLU A 393 28.41 24.36 -4.22
C GLU A 393 28.51 22.85 -3.94
N LYS A 394 27.40 22.11 -3.96
CA LYS A 394 27.33 20.69 -3.58
C LYS A 394 27.12 19.80 -4.79
N GLU A 395 28.04 18.85 -4.98
CA GLU A 395 27.94 17.85 -6.05
C GLU A 395 26.77 16.89 -5.83
N GLY A 396 26.20 16.38 -6.92
CA GLY A 396 25.17 15.34 -6.94
C GLY A 396 23.73 15.85 -6.91
N TYR A 397 23.54 17.16 -7.13
CA TYR A 397 22.23 17.81 -7.28
C TYR A 397 22.04 18.44 -8.66
N GLU A 398 23.10 18.51 -9.48
CA GLU A 398 23.07 19.12 -10.80
C GLU A 398 22.17 18.33 -11.76
N GLY A 399 21.16 18.98 -12.33
CA GLY A 399 20.25 18.33 -13.27
C GLY A 399 19.29 17.32 -12.63
N VAL A 400 19.09 17.38 -11.31
CA VAL A 400 18.26 16.42 -10.55
C VAL A 400 17.13 17.15 -9.85
N MET A 401 15.90 16.63 -10.01
CA MET A 401 14.75 17.17 -9.28
C MET A 401 14.93 16.98 -7.78
N THR A 402 14.46 17.91 -6.95
CA THR A 402 14.50 17.74 -5.49
C THR A 402 13.10 17.66 -4.92
N LEU A 403 12.81 16.64 -4.11
CA LEU A 403 11.56 16.52 -3.37
C LEU A 403 11.84 16.55 -1.87
N SER A 404 11.31 17.57 -1.19
CA SER A 404 11.29 17.61 0.27
C SER A 404 9.99 17.02 0.78
N VAL A 405 10.06 15.99 1.62
CA VAL A 405 8.92 15.40 2.32
C VAL A 405 9.01 15.79 3.79
N THR A 406 8.08 16.62 4.24
CA THR A 406 7.97 17.05 5.62
C THR A 406 6.79 16.36 6.29
N ALA A 407 7.06 15.65 7.38
CA ALA A 407 6.11 14.83 8.12
C ALA A 407 6.24 15.08 9.63
N ASP A 408 5.27 14.60 10.41
CA ASP A 408 5.50 14.35 11.84
C ASP A 408 6.56 13.22 11.96
N PRO A 409 7.68 13.42 12.69
CA PRO A 409 8.66 12.37 12.90
C PRO A 409 8.08 11.07 13.47
N GLU A 410 7.03 11.13 14.30
CA GLU A 410 6.40 9.93 14.86
C GLU A 410 5.73 9.08 13.78
N ASP A 411 5.19 9.71 12.74
CA ASP A 411 4.51 9.03 11.64
C ASP A 411 5.46 8.15 10.82
N PHE A 412 6.75 8.48 10.81
CA PHE A 412 7.78 7.74 10.08
C PHE A 412 8.62 6.84 10.99
N PHE A 413 8.96 7.30 12.19
CA PHE A 413 10.04 6.72 12.98
C PHE A 413 9.66 6.27 14.40
N SER A 414 8.40 6.39 14.83
CA SER A 414 7.97 5.81 16.11
C SER A 414 7.81 4.28 16.03
N GLU A 415 7.91 3.61 17.17
CA GLU A 415 7.75 2.14 17.23
C GLU A 415 6.33 1.70 16.82
N ASP A 416 5.30 2.43 17.26
CA ASP A 416 3.91 2.03 17.07
C ASP A 416 3.35 2.49 15.71
N ARG A 417 3.64 3.73 15.31
CA ARG A 417 3.04 4.35 14.12
C ARG A 417 4.00 4.51 12.94
N GLY A 418 5.30 4.49 13.22
CA GLY A 418 6.35 4.81 12.27
C GLY A 418 6.35 3.89 11.07
N ILE A 419 5.89 4.38 9.91
CA ILE A 419 5.74 3.59 8.69
C ILE A 419 7.07 3.17 8.07
N TYR A 420 8.19 3.68 8.60
CA TYR A 420 9.53 3.34 8.16
C TYR A 420 10.21 2.31 9.08
N MET A 421 9.59 1.96 10.20
CA MET A 421 10.16 1.11 11.26
C MET A 421 9.74 -0.35 11.12
N LEU A 422 10.57 -1.26 11.63
CA LEU A 422 10.14 -2.63 11.96
C LEU A 422 8.95 -2.58 12.92
N GLY A 423 9.11 -1.81 13.99
CA GLY A 423 8.02 -1.38 14.88
C GLY A 423 7.33 -2.49 15.67
N SER A 424 6.20 -2.12 16.27
CA SER A 424 5.33 -2.97 17.10
C SER A 424 4.90 -4.24 16.37
N ASP A 425 4.54 -4.11 15.09
CA ASP A 425 4.05 -5.22 14.26
C ASP A 425 5.11 -6.33 14.13
N TYR A 426 6.39 -5.94 14.07
CA TYR A 426 7.50 -6.90 14.05
C TYR A 426 7.75 -7.56 15.40
N GLN A 427 7.61 -6.82 16.50
CA GLN A 427 7.76 -7.41 17.83
C GLN A 427 6.66 -8.45 18.09
N GLU A 428 5.42 -8.14 17.71
CA GLU A 428 4.31 -9.08 17.82
C GLU A 428 4.55 -10.32 16.95
N TRP A 429 4.91 -10.11 15.68
CA TRP A 429 5.24 -11.21 14.76
C TRP A 429 6.35 -12.10 15.34
N LEU A 430 7.41 -11.52 15.89
CA LEU A 430 8.54 -12.26 16.46
C LEU A 430 8.14 -13.11 17.67
N VAL A 431 7.25 -12.60 18.52
CA VAL A 431 6.69 -13.35 19.66
C VAL A 431 5.85 -14.53 19.15
N ASN A 432 4.96 -14.29 18.20
CA ASN A 432 4.09 -15.31 17.61
C ASN A 432 4.91 -16.39 16.90
N TYR A 433 5.90 -15.98 16.11
CA TYR A 433 6.84 -16.89 15.41
C TYR A 433 7.63 -17.76 16.40
N ARG A 434 8.17 -17.18 17.48
CA ARG A 434 8.88 -17.95 18.53
C ARG A 434 7.96 -18.94 19.25
N ASN A 435 6.70 -18.56 19.50
CA ASN A 435 5.71 -19.45 20.09
C ASN A 435 5.36 -20.60 19.15
N TYR A 436 5.21 -20.32 17.84
CA TYR A 436 5.01 -21.32 16.81
C TYR A 436 6.18 -22.32 16.73
N ARG A 437 7.43 -21.84 16.62
CA ARG A 437 8.61 -22.74 16.57
C ARG A 437 8.74 -23.61 17.83
N LYS A 438 8.44 -23.06 19.01
CA LYS A 438 8.39 -23.87 20.24
C LYS A 438 7.32 -24.97 20.13
N GLN A 439 6.13 -24.67 19.61
CA GLN A 439 5.09 -25.68 19.39
C GLN A 439 5.49 -26.73 18.33
N GLU A 440 6.22 -26.35 17.28
CA GLU A 440 6.79 -27.29 16.31
C GLU A 440 7.90 -28.17 16.91
N GLU A 441 8.82 -27.63 17.71
CA GLU A 441 9.79 -28.45 18.46
C GLU A 441 9.10 -29.45 19.41
N TYR A 442 7.88 -29.13 19.90
CA TYR A 442 7.02 -30.07 20.63
C TYR A 442 6.25 -31.06 19.73
N ARG A 443 6.03 -30.73 18.45
CA ARG A 443 5.29 -31.55 17.45
C ARG A 443 6.20 -32.39 16.55
N GLU A 444 7.50 -32.10 16.46
CA GLU A 444 8.46 -32.90 15.71
C GLU A 444 8.88 -34.17 16.46
N LYS A 445 7.92 -35.08 16.58
CA LYS A 445 8.10 -36.50 16.24
C LYS A 445 7.45 -36.75 14.89
N GLY A 446 8.10 -36.26 13.83
CA GLY A 446 7.87 -36.68 12.45
C GLY A 446 6.83 -35.89 11.68
N ARG A 447 7.28 -34.87 10.93
CA ARG A 447 7.09 -34.69 9.48
C ARG A 447 7.67 -33.32 9.08
N SER A 448 8.71 -33.35 8.25
CA SER A 448 9.22 -32.19 7.52
C SER A 448 8.19 -31.80 6.45
N TRP A 449 7.80 -30.53 6.42
CA TRP A 449 7.03 -29.97 5.31
C TRP A 449 7.97 -29.57 4.17
N GLY A 450 7.57 -29.93 2.96
CA GLY A 450 8.30 -29.73 1.73
C GLY A 450 8.21 -28.30 1.19
N SER A 451 9.18 -28.00 0.34
CA SER A 451 9.36 -26.82 -0.50
C SER A 451 8.09 -26.26 -1.15
N GLY A 452 7.98 -24.93 -1.12
CA GLY A 452 7.21 -24.14 -2.09
C GLY A 452 5.80 -23.73 -1.63
N SER A 453 5.70 -22.68 -0.80
CA SER A 453 4.60 -21.67 -0.80
C SER A 453 4.37 -20.94 0.53
N VAL A 454 5.01 -21.30 1.65
CA VAL A 454 4.64 -20.72 2.97
C VAL A 454 5.79 -20.10 3.77
N ALA A 455 6.97 -19.91 3.17
CA ALA A 455 8.14 -19.33 3.86
C ALA A 455 8.54 -17.92 3.39
N TRP A 456 8.04 -17.46 2.23
CA TRP A 456 8.30 -16.12 1.71
C TRP A 456 7.25 -15.07 2.12
N GLN A 457 6.20 -15.47 2.85
CA GLN A 457 5.45 -14.56 3.72
C GLN A 457 6.28 -14.43 5.02
N SER A 458 7.44 -13.78 4.93
CA SER A 458 7.60 -12.33 5.15
C SER A 458 7.09 -11.97 6.54
N PHE A 459 8.03 -11.60 7.41
CA PHE A 459 7.69 -11.06 8.71
C PHE A 459 6.73 -9.88 8.57
N MET A 460 5.90 -9.63 9.58
CA MET A 460 5.14 -8.39 9.66
C MET A 460 5.98 -7.31 10.31
N ALA A 461 5.88 -6.10 9.79
CA ALA A 461 6.49 -4.88 10.30
C ALA A 461 5.60 -3.70 9.91
N ASN A 462 5.80 -2.53 10.53
CA ASN A 462 4.95 -1.37 10.25
C ASN A 462 4.92 -1.01 8.74
N TYR A 463 6.03 -1.21 8.03
CA TYR A 463 6.13 -0.97 6.58
C TYR A 463 5.57 -2.07 5.65
N THR A 464 5.03 -3.17 6.20
CA THR A 464 4.59 -4.33 5.40
C THR A 464 3.12 -4.28 5.02
N HIS A 465 2.35 -3.39 5.63
CA HIS A 465 0.93 -3.22 5.35
C HIS A 465 0.72 -2.37 4.10
N SER A 466 -0.26 -2.77 3.29
CA SER A 466 -0.64 -2.08 2.05
C SER A 466 -2.00 -1.40 2.13
N ASP A 467 -2.65 -1.42 3.29
CA ASP A 467 -3.94 -0.78 3.56
C ASP A 467 -3.76 0.66 4.10
N LYS A 468 -4.87 1.35 4.38
CA LYS A 468 -4.86 2.78 4.74
C LYS A 468 -4.32 3.05 6.15
N THR A 469 -4.20 2.04 7.02
CA THR A 469 -3.71 2.21 8.41
C THR A 469 -2.27 2.69 8.49
N LYS A 470 -1.49 2.50 7.41
CA LYS A 470 -0.12 2.98 7.28
C LYS A 470 0.01 4.16 6.33
N GLU A 471 -1.09 4.82 5.98
CA GLU A 471 -1.05 6.10 5.27
C GLU A 471 -0.72 7.24 6.24
N ARG A 472 0.22 8.10 5.86
CA ARG A 472 0.61 9.26 6.68
C ARG A 472 0.44 10.55 5.89
N PRO A 473 -0.16 11.59 6.47
CA PRO A 473 -0.21 12.90 5.86
C PRO A 473 1.19 13.53 5.88
N VAL A 474 1.63 14.06 4.74
CA VAL A 474 2.88 14.79 4.60
C VAL A 474 2.64 16.08 3.83
N THR A 475 3.53 17.06 4.02
CA THR A 475 3.67 18.19 3.11
C THR A 475 4.87 17.93 2.21
N VAL A 476 4.68 18.08 0.90
CA VAL A 476 5.74 17.92 -0.08
C VAL A 476 6.02 19.25 -0.76
N ALA A 477 7.30 19.52 -1.02
CA ALA A 477 7.75 20.61 -1.88
C ALA A 477 8.60 20.01 -3.01
N LEU A 478 8.21 20.25 -4.26
CA LEU A 478 8.90 19.75 -5.43
C LEU A 478 9.62 20.88 -6.14
N PHE A 479 10.90 20.66 -6.42
CA PHE A 479 11.78 21.56 -7.15
C PHE A 479 12.22 20.89 -8.45
N ASP A 480 12.30 21.68 -9.52
CA ASP A 480 12.81 21.19 -10.79
C ASP A 480 14.35 21.01 -10.78
N THR A 481 14.92 20.72 -11.95
CA THR A 481 16.36 20.48 -12.11
C THR A 481 17.23 21.72 -11.94
N GLU A 482 16.64 22.92 -11.94
CA GLU A 482 17.31 24.20 -11.72
C GLU A 482 17.10 24.72 -10.29
N GLY A 483 16.32 24.01 -9.47
CA GLY A 483 16.01 24.38 -8.09
C GLY A 483 14.84 25.34 -7.94
N GLU A 484 14.06 25.57 -9.00
CA GLU A 484 12.85 26.38 -8.95
C GLU A 484 11.69 25.59 -8.32
N LEU A 485 10.92 26.24 -7.45
CA LEU A 485 9.77 25.62 -6.77
C LEU A 485 8.63 25.41 -7.77
N LEU A 486 8.31 24.15 -8.06
CA LEU A 486 7.15 23.79 -8.89
C LEU A 486 5.84 23.90 -8.11
N GLY A 487 5.89 23.65 -6.80
CA GLY A 487 4.75 23.82 -5.90
C GLY A 487 4.92 23.06 -4.59
N GLU A 488 3.98 23.30 -3.69
CA GLU A 488 3.84 22.62 -2.41
C GLU A 488 2.41 22.12 -2.25
N GLU A 489 2.25 20.91 -1.72
CA GLU A 489 0.93 20.35 -1.43
C GLU A 489 0.97 19.42 -0.22
N ARG A 490 -0.20 19.16 0.34
CA ARG A 490 -0.38 18.12 1.35
C ARG A 490 -0.88 16.85 0.66
N ILE A 491 -0.31 15.71 1.00
CA ILE A 491 -0.63 14.43 0.36
C ILE A 491 -0.43 13.25 1.31
N GLY A 492 -1.10 12.13 1.06
CA GLY A 492 -0.90 10.89 1.79
C GLY A 492 0.26 10.07 1.21
N VAL A 493 1.09 9.47 2.07
CA VAL A 493 2.15 8.55 1.65
C VAL A 493 2.06 7.20 2.34
N ARG A 494 2.39 6.14 1.61
CA ARG A 494 2.62 4.79 2.15
C ARG A 494 3.90 4.20 1.61
N VAL A 495 4.59 3.40 2.42
CA VAL A 495 5.71 2.59 1.93
C VAL A 495 5.20 1.61 0.86
N ARG A 496 5.98 1.46 -0.22
CA ARG A 496 5.70 0.53 -1.30
C ARG A 496 6.80 -0.51 -1.48
N GLY A 497 6.48 -1.56 -2.23
CA GLY A 497 7.40 -2.63 -2.60
C GLY A 497 7.02 -3.96 -1.97
N GLY A 498 7.54 -5.05 -2.53
CA GLY A 498 7.40 -6.42 -2.00
C GLY A 498 8.60 -6.77 -1.11
N SER A 499 9.73 -7.08 -1.73
CA SER A 499 11.01 -7.30 -1.06
C SER A 499 11.72 -5.97 -0.72
N SER A 500 11.72 -5.01 -1.65
CA SER A 500 12.45 -3.73 -1.52
C SER A 500 12.03 -2.87 -0.33
N ARG A 501 10.80 -3.01 0.18
CA ARG A 501 10.37 -2.33 1.42
C ARG A 501 11.13 -2.80 2.66
N ASN A 502 11.87 -3.90 2.63
CA ASN A 502 12.75 -4.29 3.74
C ASN A 502 14.08 -3.55 3.70
N LEU A 503 14.51 -2.99 2.56
CA LEU A 503 15.77 -2.26 2.47
C LEU A 503 15.75 -1.00 3.37
N ARG A 504 16.94 -0.51 3.72
CA ARG A 504 17.10 0.75 4.49
C ARG A 504 16.50 1.94 3.75
N GLN A 505 16.62 1.95 2.42
CA GLN A 505 15.94 2.90 1.55
C GLN A 505 14.65 2.27 1.01
N LYS A 506 13.50 2.88 1.32
CA LYS A 506 12.17 2.38 0.95
C LYS A 506 11.50 3.35 0.00
N GLY A 507 10.78 2.82 -0.99
CA GLY A 507 9.96 3.61 -1.92
C GLY A 507 8.64 4.05 -1.29
N PHE A 508 8.05 5.11 -1.85
CA PHE A 508 6.76 5.65 -1.42
C PHE A 508 5.75 5.70 -2.56
N ASN A 509 4.50 5.43 -2.20
CA ASN A 509 3.33 5.66 -3.03
C ASN A 509 2.60 6.91 -2.52
N PHE A 510 2.21 7.80 -3.42
CA PHE A 510 1.41 8.98 -3.11
C PHE A 510 -0.09 8.71 -3.26
N TYR A 511 -0.90 9.40 -2.46
CA TYR A 511 -2.36 9.30 -2.43
C TYR A 511 -2.96 10.69 -2.28
N ALA A 512 -3.48 11.24 -3.38
CA ALA A 512 -4.32 12.43 -3.32
C ALA A 512 -5.73 12.03 -2.86
N ARG A 513 -6.21 12.72 -1.82
CA ARG A 513 -7.56 12.56 -1.27
C ARG A 513 -8.15 13.93 -1.03
N GLU A 514 -9.46 14.02 -1.01
CA GLU A 514 -10.16 15.28 -0.74
C GLU A 514 -9.71 15.89 0.59
N GLU A 515 -9.45 15.05 1.60
CA GLU A 515 -8.96 15.46 2.92
C GLU A 515 -7.58 16.14 2.93
N TYR A 516 -6.77 15.89 1.90
CA TYR A 516 -5.44 16.51 1.76
C TYR A 516 -5.46 17.77 0.89
N GLY A 517 -6.56 18.01 0.17
CA GLY A 517 -6.71 19.14 -0.74
C GLY A 517 -6.50 18.76 -2.19
N GLU A 518 -6.12 19.76 -3.00
CA GLU A 518 -5.82 19.58 -4.42
C GLU A 518 -4.47 18.90 -4.63
N ASP A 519 -4.27 18.33 -5.82
CA ASP A 519 -3.01 17.71 -6.29
C ASP A 519 -2.41 18.55 -7.44
N PRO A 520 -1.96 19.79 -7.19
CA PRO A 520 -1.39 20.65 -8.21
C PRO A 520 -0.08 20.09 -8.81
N LEU A 521 0.63 19.21 -8.09
CA LEU A 521 1.87 18.60 -8.58
C LEU A 521 1.65 17.33 -9.42
N GLY A 522 0.42 16.79 -9.45
CA GLY A 522 0.08 15.56 -10.16
C GLY A 522 0.80 14.33 -9.57
N LEU A 523 0.99 14.29 -8.25
CA LEU A 523 1.70 13.20 -7.58
C LEU A 523 0.83 11.94 -7.43
N ARG A 524 -0.50 12.02 -7.54
CA ARG A 524 -1.39 10.83 -7.47
C ARG A 524 -1.11 9.76 -8.52
N SER A 525 -0.54 10.15 -9.66
CA SER A 525 -0.13 9.25 -10.74
C SER A 525 1.35 8.87 -10.66
N LYS A 526 2.06 9.25 -9.59
CA LYS A 526 3.49 9.04 -9.40
C LYS A 526 3.81 8.24 -8.14
N MET A 527 5.07 7.85 -8.02
CA MET A 527 5.67 7.16 -6.87
C MET A 527 7.15 7.51 -6.77
N LEU A 528 7.72 7.37 -5.57
CA LEU A 528 9.16 7.31 -5.36
C LEU A 528 9.60 5.84 -5.41
N ARG A 529 10.34 5.46 -6.44
CA ARG A 529 10.87 4.08 -6.62
C ARG A 529 12.39 4.07 -6.44
N THR A 530 12.93 2.99 -5.88
CA THR A 530 14.37 2.76 -5.73
C THR A 530 14.91 1.76 -6.76
N SER A 531 14.36 1.72 -7.98
CA SER A 531 14.60 0.72 -9.04
C SER A 531 14.23 -0.74 -8.74
N GLY A 532 14.32 -1.23 -7.49
CA GLY A 532 13.95 -2.59 -7.07
C GLY A 532 14.98 -3.19 -6.10
N SER A 533 14.75 -4.37 -5.51
CA SER A 533 15.60 -4.84 -4.38
C SER A 533 17.04 -5.14 -4.76
N ILE A 534 17.31 -5.41 -6.04
CA ILE A 534 18.63 -5.81 -6.52
C ILE A 534 19.39 -4.59 -7.07
N ASP A 535 18.70 -3.67 -7.75
CA ASP A 535 19.34 -2.49 -8.35
C ASP A 535 19.32 -1.23 -7.45
N THR A 536 18.62 -1.23 -6.31
CA THR A 536 18.56 -0.08 -5.36
C THR A 536 19.94 0.44 -4.98
N ASN A 537 20.89 -0.46 -4.71
CA ASN A 537 22.24 -0.10 -4.30
C ASN A 537 23.23 -0.13 -5.47
N VAL A 538 22.79 -0.33 -6.71
CA VAL A 538 23.67 -0.59 -7.84
C VAL A 538 23.62 0.57 -8.82
N THR A 539 22.59 0.70 -9.66
CA THR A 539 22.50 1.86 -10.57
C THR A 539 21.31 2.75 -10.28
N MET A 540 20.25 2.18 -9.69
CA MET A 540 18.91 2.77 -9.62
C MET A 540 18.31 3.21 -10.98
N LEU A 541 18.98 2.87 -12.08
CA LEU A 541 18.70 3.33 -13.44
C LEU A 541 17.97 2.25 -14.24
N ARG A 542 18.30 0.98 -13.99
CA ARG A 542 18.01 -0.14 -14.89
C ARG A 542 16.53 -0.26 -15.26
N ASP A 543 15.65 -0.12 -14.27
CA ASP A 543 14.21 -0.24 -14.49
C ASP A 543 13.66 0.86 -15.42
N VAL A 544 14.01 2.12 -15.16
CA VAL A 544 13.55 3.25 -15.98
C VAL A 544 14.21 3.25 -17.36
N PHE A 545 15.48 2.86 -17.43
CA PHE A 545 16.21 2.76 -18.70
C PHE A 545 15.58 1.72 -19.63
N ASN A 546 15.36 0.49 -19.16
CA ASN A 546 14.79 -0.57 -19.97
C ASN A 546 13.42 -0.20 -20.51
N GLN A 547 12.53 0.30 -19.65
CA GLN A 547 11.19 0.72 -20.05
C GLN A 547 11.22 1.87 -21.07
N SER A 548 12.18 2.78 -20.95
CA SER A 548 12.32 3.91 -21.88
C SER A 548 12.65 3.46 -23.32
N LEU A 549 13.20 2.25 -23.53
CA LEU A 549 13.55 1.73 -24.85
C LEU A 549 12.33 1.31 -25.67
N VAL A 550 11.18 1.12 -25.01
CA VAL A 550 9.92 0.68 -25.63
C VAL A 550 8.77 1.66 -25.42
N ALA A 551 9.07 2.92 -25.08
CA ALA A 551 8.05 3.95 -24.87
C ALA A 551 7.25 4.31 -26.13
N ASP A 552 7.73 3.94 -27.32
CA ASP A 552 7.08 4.14 -28.63
C ASP A 552 6.27 2.91 -29.11
N ARG A 553 6.08 1.92 -28.25
CA ARG A 553 5.42 0.63 -28.54
C ARG A 553 4.02 0.58 -27.93
N ASP A 554 3.21 -0.39 -28.34
CA ASP A 554 1.83 -0.58 -27.84
C ASP A 554 1.81 -1.24 -26.44
N ILE A 555 2.75 -0.85 -25.59
CA ILE A 555 2.94 -1.39 -24.24
C ILE A 555 2.95 -0.26 -23.24
N GLU A 556 2.31 -0.49 -22.09
CA GLU A 556 2.28 0.51 -21.04
C GLU A 556 3.59 0.51 -20.22
N THR A 557 4.17 1.69 -20.00
CA THR A 557 5.46 1.87 -19.31
C THR A 557 5.32 2.85 -18.14
N GLN A 558 6.28 2.81 -17.21
CA GLN A 558 6.38 3.67 -16.05
C GLN A 558 7.59 4.62 -16.21
N PRO A 559 7.50 5.71 -17.01
CA PRO A 559 8.59 6.66 -17.13
C PRO A 559 8.93 7.29 -15.78
N GLY A 560 10.19 7.62 -15.54
CA GLY A 560 10.63 8.25 -14.30
C GLY A 560 11.95 8.97 -14.42
N GLU A 561 12.14 9.95 -13.56
CA GLU A 561 13.30 10.85 -13.52
C GLU A 561 14.05 10.73 -12.20
N PRO A 562 15.38 10.92 -12.17
CA PRO A 562 16.15 10.95 -10.93
C PRO A 562 15.68 12.12 -10.05
N CYS A 563 15.50 11.84 -8.76
CA CYS A 563 15.00 12.78 -7.78
C CYS A 563 15.74 12.62 -6.44
N ALA A 564 16.36 13.71 -5.97
CA ALA A 564 16.95 13.80 -4.64
C ALA A 564 15.85 14.01 -3.60
N VAL A 565 15.70 13.07 -2.66
CA VAL A 565 14.65 13.15 -1.64
C VAL A 565 15.24 13.58 -0.30
N PHE A 566 14.55 14.51 0.37
CA PHE A 566 14.83 14.92 1.74
C PHE A 566 13.66 14.53 2.64
N LEU A 567 13.92 13.85 3.75
CA LEU A 567 12.91 13.58 4.78
C LEU A 567 13.16 14.50 5.98
N ASN A 568 12.19 15.36 6.30
CA ASN A 568 12.30 16.38 7.35
C ASN A 568 13.60 17.20 7.26
N GLY A 569 13.99 17.54 6.04
CA GLY A 569 15.19 18.33 5.74
C GLY A 569 16.49 17.55 5.69
N GLU A 570 16.54 16.27 6.05
CA GLU A 570 17.74 15.44 5.91
C GLU A 570 17.78 14.71 4.57
N TYR A 571 18.92 14.76 3.87
CA TYR A 571 19.10 14.03 2.63
C TYR A 571 18.86 12.54 2.87
N TRP A 572 17.85 12.02 2.19
CA TRP A 572 17.44 10.64 2.37
C TRP A 572 18.01 9.74 1.31
N GLY A 573 18.16 10.19 0.07
CA GLY A 573 18.77 9.41 -1.01
C GLY A 573 18.27 9.79 -2.39
N LEU A 574 18.85 9.17 -3.41
CA LEU A 574 18.36 9.22 -4.79
C LEU A 574 17.15 8.30 -4.93
N TYR A 575 16.12 8.76 -5.63
CA TYR A 575 14.94 7.99 -6.03
C TYR A 575 14.63 8.23 -7.50
N ASN A 576 13.81 7.38 -8.10
CA ASN A 576 13.10 7.72 -9.34
C ASN A 576 11.72 8.25 -8.96
N LEU A 577 11.42 9.50 -9.34
CA LEU A 577 10.05 10.01 -9.36
C LEU A 577 9.38 9.47 -10.63
N GLN A 578 8.68 8.35 -10.47
CA GLN A 578 8.24 7.50 -11.57
C GLN A 578 6.72 7.44 -11.64
N SER A 579 6.16 7.34 -12.84
CA SER A 579 4.75 7.08 -13.04
C SER A 579 4.33 5.77 -12.39
N ARG A 580 3.12 5.74 -11.83
CA ARG A 580 2.53 4.60 -11.16
C ARG A 580 1.26 4.21 -11.91
N PHE A 581 1.08 2.92 -12.22
CA PHE A 581 -0.23 2.41 -12.67
C PHE A 581 -1.27 2.50 -11.55
N SER A 582 -1.85 3.69 -11.40
CA SER A 582 -2.98 4.04 -10.52
C SER A 582 -4.16 4.43 -11.39
N ALA A 583 -5.37 4.53 -10.81
CA ALA A 583 -6.52 5.05 -11.54
C ALA A 583 -6.24 6.46 -12.11
N GLY A 584 -5.56 7.32 -11.33
CA GLY A 584 -5.17 8.66 -11.77
C GLY A 584 -4.23 8.67 -12.98
N TYR A 585 -3.35 7.67 -13.11
CA TYR A 585 -2.48 7.56 -14.29
C TYR A 585 -3.25 7.33 -15.59
N PHE A 586 -4.20 6.38 -15.61
CA PHE A 586 -4.97 6.12 -16.82
C PHE A 586 -6.04 7.20 -17.06
N GLU A 587 -6.55 7.86 -16.02
CA GLU A 587 -7.38 9.07 -16.16
C GLU A 587 -6.59 10.17 -16.88
N GLU A 588 -5.39 10.49 -16.41
CA GLU A 588 -4.55 11.55 -16.97
C GLU A 588 -4.07 11.24 -18.40
N LYS A 589 -3.65 10.00 -18.64
CA LYS A 589 -3.07 9.59 -19.94
C LYS A 589 -4.14 9.35 -21.01
N TYR A 590 -5.27 8.74 -20.66
CA TYR A 590 -6.27 8.27 -21.63
C TYR A 590 -7.63 8.96 -21.48
N GLY A 591 -7.84 9.80 -20.47
CA GLY A 591 -9.13 10.46 -20.23
C GLY A 591 -10.24 9.52 -19.74
N LEU A 592 -9.86 8.37 -19.16
CA LEU A 592 -10.80 7.36 -18.66
C LEU A 592 -11.40 7.77 -17.30
N ASP A 593 -12.65 7.38 -17.05
CA ASP A 593 -13.24 7.49 -15.72
C ASP A 593 -12.47 6.59 -14.73
N LYS A 594 -12.02 7.19 -13.62
CA LYS A 594 -11.24 6.50 -12.59
C LYS A 594 -11.93 5.25 -12.03
N ASP A 595 -13.27 5.25 -11.98
CA ASP A 595 -14.05 4.16 -11.41
C ASP A 595 -14.21 2.98 -12.38
N GLU A 596 -13.94 3.19 -13.67
CA GLU A 596 -14.03 2.17 -14.72
C GLU A 596 -12.69 1.49 -15.04
N ILE A 597 -11.59 1.94 -14.44
CA ILE A 597 -10.26 1.35 -14.69
C ILE A 597 -10.08 0.07 -13.86
N ILE A 598 -9.58 -0.97 -14.52
CA ILE A 598 -9.16 -2.22 -13.88
C ILE A 598 -7.70 -2.46 -14.21
N VAL A 599 -6.88 -2.74 -13.19
CA VAL A 599 -5.48 -3.16 -13.35
C VAL A 599 -5.23 -4.43 -12.56
N VAL A 600 -4.94 -5.52 -13.25
CA VAL A 600 -4.57 -6.82 -12.66
C VAL A 600 -3.05 -6.97 -12.72
N LYS A 601 -2.45 -7.34 -11.59
CA LYS A 601 -1.02 -7.62 -11.48
C LYS A 601 -0.77 -9.11 -11.19
N GLN A 602 0.48 -9.46 -10.93
CA GLN A 602 0.91 -10.80 -10.50
C GLN A 602 -0.02 -11.44 -9.45
N ASP A 603 -0.04 -12.77 -9.40
CA ASP A 603 -0.88 -13.58 -8.51
C ASP A 603 -2.38 -13.31 -8.65
N ASN A 604 -2.84 -12.87 -9.83
CA ASN A 604 -4.25 -12.54 -10.08
C ASN A 604 -4.80 -11.48 -9.10
N ARG A 605 -3.96 -10.53 -8.69
CA ARG A 605 -4.37 -9.47 -7.76
C ARG A 605 -4.89 -8.25 -8.51
N VAL A 606 -6.11 -7.81 -8.20
CA VAL A 606 -6.61 -6.50 -8.61
C VAL A 606 -5.87 -5.41 -7.84
N SER A 607 -5.14 -4.56 -8.55
CA SER A 607 -4.36 -3.45 -7.97
C SER A 607 -5.04 -2.09 -8.12
N VAL A 608 -5.95 -1.98 -9.09
CA VAL A 608 -6.90 -0.87 -9.30
C VAL A 608 -8.21 -1.52 -9.76
N GLY A 609 -9.33 -1.11 -9.19
CA GLY A 609 -10.65 -1.72 -9.41
C GLY A 609 -11.17 -2.42 -8.16
N ARG A 610 -12.17 -3.29 -8.34
CA ARG A 610 -12.85 -4.06 -7.29
C ARG A 610 -12.36 -5.50 -7.31
N ASP A 611 -12.38 -6.21 -6.18
CA ASP A 611 -11.92 -7.59 -6.12
C ASP A 611 -12.70 -8.51 -7.08
N GLU A 612 -14.00 -8.24 -7.30
CA GLU A 612 -14.82 -9.00 -8.24
C GLU A 612 -14.42 -8.80 -9.72
N ASP A 613 -13.72 -7.71 -10.05
CA ASP A 613 -13.27 -7.43 -11.42
C ASP A 613 -12.26 -8.47 -11.91
N LEU A 614 -11.63 -9.23 -11.00
CA LEU A 614 -10.73 -10.33 -11.36
C LEU A 614 -11.41 -11.36 -12.28
N ALA A 615 -12.72 -11.59 -12.11
CA ALA A 615 -13.48 -12.54 -12.90
C ALA A 615 -13.41 -12.24 -14.41
N LEU A 616 -13.23 -10.97 -14.80
CA LEU A 616 -13.09 -10.56 -16.20
C LEU A 616 -11.75 -11.03 -16.81
N TYR A 617 -10.68 -11.07 -16.02
CA TYR A 617 -9.39 -11.61 -16.48
C TYR A 617 -9.42 -13.13 -16.51
N GLU A 618 -10.04 -13.75 -15.49
CA GLU A 618 -10.24 -15.20 -15.46
C GLU A 618 -11.09 -15.69 -16.64
N GLU A 619 -12.09 -14.91 -17.08
CA GLU A 619 -12.86 -15.19 -18.30
C GLU A 619 -11.97 -15.21 -19.54
N LEU A 620 -11.10 -14.22 -19.73
CA LEU A 620 -10.15 -14.17 -20.85
C LEU A 620 -9.27 -15.43 -20.86
N VAL A 621 -8.65 -15.75 -19.72
CA VAL A 621 -7.76 -16.91 -19.60
C VAL A 621 -8.52 -18.21 -19.84
N SER A 622 -9.74 -18.35 -19.30
CA SER A 622 -10.57 -19.53 -19.48
C SER A 622 -10.97 -19.71 -20.95
N TYR A 623 -11.40 -18.64 -21.61
CA TYR A 623 -11.76 -18.66 -23.03
C TYR A 623 -10.59 -19.14 -23.91
N VAL A 624 -9.39 -18.58 -23.71
CA VAL A 624 -8.20 -18.95 -24.49
C VAL A 624 -7.79 -20.41 -24.28
N ARG A 625 -8.00 -20.96 -23.08
CA ARG A 625 -7.67 -22.36 -22.76
C ARG A 625 -8.68 -23.37 -23.30
N GLU A 626 -9.94 -22.98 -23.39
CA GLU A 626 -11.02 -23.88 -23.82
C GLU A 626 -11.24 -23.86 -25.34
N ALA A 627 -11.01 -22.72 -25.99
CA ALA A 627 -11.22 -22.57 -27.42
C ALA A 627 -9.99 -23.00 -28.25
N ASP A 628 -10.22 -23.42 -29.49
CA ASP A 628 -9.14 -23.81 -30.41
C ASP A 628 -8.51 -22.57 -31.05
N MET A 629 -7.44 -22.07 -30.43
CA MET A 629 -6.70 -20.90 -30.93
C MET A 629 -6.03 -21.14 -32.29
N SER A 630 -5.89 -22.39 -32.76
CA SER A 630 -5.36 -22.63 -34.11
C SER A 630 -6.35 -22.24 -35.22
N ASP A 631 -7.64 -22.08 -34.90
CA ASP A 631 -8.66 -21.63 -35.84
C ASP A 631 -8.61 -20.10 -36.06
N PRO A 632 -8.49 -19.61 -37.30
CA PRO A 632 -8.48 -18.17 -37.60
C PRO A 632 -9.77 -17.42 -37.27
N GLY A 633 -10.91 -18.12 -37.16
CA GLY A 633 -12.17 -17.51 -36.71
C GLY A 633 -12.13 -17.20 -35.23
N THR A 634 -11.74 -18.17 -34.42
CA THR A 634 -11.54 -18.03 -32.97
C THR A 634 -10.47 -16.99 -32.65
N TYR A 635 -9.36 -16.98 -33.38
CA TYR A 635 -8.31 -15.98 -33.18
C TYR A 635 -8.80 -14.55 -33.47
N ARG A 636 -9.71 -14.33 -34.42
CA ARG A 636 -10.31 -12.99 -34.60
C ARG A 636 -11.23 -12.57 -33.47
N GLU A 637 -11.79 -13.52 -32.72
CA GLU A 637 -12.59 -13.21 -31.54
C GLU A 637 -11.71 -12.78 -30.36
N ILE A 638 -10.48 -13.29 -30.26
CA ILE A 638 -9.57 -12.89 -29.18
C ILE A 638 -9.18 -11.42 -29.26
N ASP A 639 -9.10 -10.86 -30.48
CA ASP A 639 -8.80 -9.45 -30.76
C ASP A 639 -9.86 -8.50 -30.20
N ARG A 640 -11.08 -9.00 -29.92
CA ARG A 640 -12.14 -8.23 -29.26
C ARG A 640 -12.02 -8.22 -27.74
N ARG A 641 -11.22 -9.11 -27.17
CA ARG A 641 -11.08 -9.31 -25.72
C ARG A 641 -9.76 -8.80 -25.18
N MET A 642 -8.75 -8.74 -26.04
CA MET A 642 -7.44 -8.23 -25.70
C MET A 642 -6.79 -7.55 -26.90
N ASP A 643 -5.95 -6.57 -26.61
CA ASP A 643 -5.03 -6.02 -27.59
C ASP A 643 -3.85 -6.99 -27.79
N ILE A 644 -3.85 -7.65 -28.95
CA ILE A 644 -2.85 -8.67 -29.28
C ILE A 644 -1.47 -8.05 -29.49
N GLN A 645 -1.40 -6.85 -30.07
CA GLN A 645 -0.11 -6.19 -30.30
C GLN A 645 0.54 -5.81 -28.97
N SER A 646 -0.26 -5.28 -28.02
CA SER A 646 0.22 -4.97 -26.68
C SER A 646 0.78 -6.19 -25.94
N PHE A 647 0.08 -7.33 -26.03
CA PHE A 647 0.56 -8.59 -25.47
C PHE A 647 1.87 -9.08 -26.13
N ILE A 648 1.97 -8.96 -27.45
CA ILE A 648 3.16 -9.35 -28.21
C ILE A 648 4.35 -8.43 -27.84
N ASP A 649 4.14 -7.12 -27.78
CA ASP A 649 5.16 -6.14 -27.39
C ASP A 649 5.69 -6.44 -25.99
N HIS A 650 4.81 -6.75 -25.04
CA HIS A 650 5.19 -7.20 -23.69
C HIS A 650 6.13 -8.40 -23.72
N TYR A 651 5.73 -9.47 -24.41
CA TYR A 651 6.54 -10.69 -24.44
C TYR A 651 7.86 -10.47 -25.17
N CYS A 652 7.86 -9.77 -26.31
CA CYS A 652 9.09 -9.49 -27.05
C CYS A 652 10.08 -8.67 -26.20
N PHE A 653 9.60 -7.64 -25.50
CA PHE A 653 10.41 -6.83 -24.59
C PHE A 653 11.02 -7.68 -23.47
N GLU A 654 10.20 -8.38 -22.68
CA GLU A 654 10.66 -9.16 -21.51
C GLU A 654 11.66 -10.28 -21.90
N ILE A 655 11.41 -10.95 -23.02
CA ILE A 655 12.31 -11.96 -23.59
C ILE A 655 13.65 -11.34 -23.99
N TYR A 656 13.61 -10.19 -24.65
CA TYR A 656 14.83 -9.56 -25.17
C TYR A 656 15.73 -9.07 -24.02
N ILE A 657 15.16 -8.42 -23.01
CA ILE A 657 15.92 -7.92 -21.85
C ILE A 657 16.37 -9.04 -20.90
N ALA A 658 15.90 -10.28 -21.11
CA ALA A 658 16.19 -11.44 -20.28
C ALA A 658 15.75 -11.25 -18.81
N ASN A 659 14.52 -10.78 -18.59
CA ASN A 659 13.99 -10.60 -17.24
C ASN A 659 13.81 -11.95 -16.54
N THR A 660 14.54 -12.17 -15.45
CA THR A 660 14.58 -13.45 -14.75
C THR A 660 13.43 -13.62 -13.77
N ASP A 661 12.79 -12.52 -13.36
CA ASP A 661 11.69 -12.49 -12.41
C ASP A 661 10.30 -12.40 -13.11
N TRP A 662 10.28 -12.60 -14.42
CA TRP A 662 9.13 -12.81 -15.29
C TRP A 662 9.23 -14.27 -15.86
N PRO A 663 8.17 -15.00 -16.31
CA PRO A 663 6.84 -14.58 -16.76
C PRO A 663 5.64 -14.76 -15.85
N LEU A 664 5.76 -15.51 -14.76
CA LEU A 664 4.63 -15.71 -13.82
C LEU A 664 4.63 -14.70 -12.67
N ASN A 665 5.67 -13.86 -12.60
CA ASN A 665 5.79 -12.73 -11.72
C ASN A 665 6.05 -11.45 -12.55
N ASN A 666 5.95 -10.26 -11.95
CA ASN A 666 6.09 -8.94 -12.62
C ASN A 666 5.18 -8.74 -13.86
N LEU A 667 4.00 -9.35 -13.86
CA LEU A 667 3.01 -9.24 -14.93
C LEU A 667 1.96 -8.18 -14.59
N CYS A 668 1.65 -7.27 -15.51
CA CYS A 668 0.55 -6.30 -15.39
C CYS A 668 -0.29 -6.28 -16.66
N CYS A 669 -1.62 -6.24 -16.49
CA CYS A 669 -2.54 -5.90 -17.56
C CYS A 669 -3.67 -4.98 -17.06
N TRP A 670 -4.25 -4.22 -17.96
CA TRP A 670 -5.28 -3.24 -17.66
C TRP A 670 -6.38 -3.22 -18.71
N ARG A 671 -7.55 -2.70 -18.33
CA ARG A 671 -8.69 -2.44 -19.22
C ARG A 671 -9.60 -1.36 -18.63
N SER A 672 -10.46 -0.77 -19.47
CA SER A 672 -11.70 -0.17 -19.00
C SER A 672 -12.77 -1.25 -18.80
N ARG A 673 -13.61 -1.10 -17.77
CA ARG A 673 -14.75 -1.98 -17.52
C ARG A 673 -15.88 -1.68 -18.49
N GLU A 674 -16.20 -0.39 -18.71
CA GLU A 674 -17.21 0.03 -19.68
C GLU A 674 -16.76 -0.11 -21.15
N GLU A 675 -17.71 -0.52 -21.98
CA GLU A 675 -17.61 -0.56 -23.45
C GLU A 675 -18.46 0.56 -24.06
N SER A 676 -18.24 1.79 -23.59
CA SER A 676 -19.01 2.97 -24.05
C SER A 676 -18.71 3.30 -25.52
N GLY A 677 -17.50 2.94 -26.00
CA GLY A 677 -17.01 3.24 -27.34
C GLY A 677 -16.77 4.73 -27.59
N THR A 678 -16.70 5.56 -26.54
CA THR A 678 -16.46 7.01 -26.67
C THR A 678 -15.00 7.37 -26.90
N SER A 679 -14.08 6.49 -26.50
CA SER A 679 -12.65 6.51 -26.83
C SER A 679 -12.18 5.13 -27.29
N GLU A 680 -10.99 5.05 -27.87
CA GLU A 680 -10.39 3.77 -28.30
C GLU A 680 -10.00 2.84 -27.13
N TYR A 681 -10.02 3.35 -25.90
CA TYR A 681 -9.65 2.62 -24.68
C TYR A 681 -10.87 2.23 -23.81
N GLU A 682 -12.08 2.67 -24.18
CA GLU A 682 -13.36 2.23 -23.61
C GLU A 682 -13.98 1.11 -24.45
N ASP A 683 -13.18 0.09 -24.74
CA ASP A 683 -13.48 -1.03 -25.63
C ASP A 683 -13.47 -2.39 -24.92
N GLY A 684 -13.24 -2.39 -23.60
CA GLY A 684 -13.18 -3.61 -22.79
C GLY A 684 -11.99 -4.52 -23.06
N ARG A 685 -11.03 -4.13 -23.91
CA ARG A 685 -9.87 -4.97 -24.26
C ARG A 685 -8.80 -4.91 -23.18
N TRP A 686 -8.29 -6.08 -22.79
CA TRP A 686 -7.09 -6.22 -21.96
C TRP A 686 -5.84 -5.77 -22.72
N ARG A 687 -5.00 -4.95 -22.09
CA ARG A 687 -3.72 -4.43 -22.59
C ARG A 687 -2.62 -4.69 -21.56
N TRP A 688 -1.36 -4.79 -21.99
CA TRP A 688 -0.24 -5.14 -21.11
C TRP A 688 0.64 -3.93 -20.79
N GLY A 689 1.25 -3.99 -19.60
CA GLY A 689 2.23 -3.03 -19.15
C GLY A 689 3.39 -3.70 -18.42
N VAL A 690 4.50 -3.00 -18.35
CA VAL A 690 5.75 -3.48 -17.73
C VAL A 690 6.05 -2.73 -16.44
N TYR A 691 6.63 -3.43 -15.48
CA TYR A 691 7.17 -2.90 -14.24
C TYR A 691 8.16 -3.91 -13.64
N ASP A 692 9.06 -3.47 -12.76
CA ASP A 692 10.06 -4.37 -12.13
C ASP A 692 10.93 -5.09 -13.17
N THR A 693 11.66 -4.29 -13.95
CA THR A 693 12.58 -4.78 -14.97
C THR A 693 14.04 -4.74 -14.50
N ASP A 694 14.31 -4.52 -13.22
CA ASP A 694 15.65 -4.40 -12.66
C ASP A 694 16.40 -5.74 -12.58
N GLU A 695 15.70 -6.87 -12.52
CA GLU A 695 16.33 -8.20 -12.54
C GLU A 695 16.55 -8.73 -13.96
N SER A 696 17.33 -7.98 -14.75
CA SER A 696 17.52 -8.21 -16.18
C SER A 696 18.88 -7.70 -16.67
N THR A 697 19.13 -7.72 -17.99
CA THR A 697 20.18 -6.92 -18.65
C THR A 697 21.60 -7.08 -18.09
N GLY A 698 21.96 -8.29 -17.67
CA GLY A 698 23.28 -8.60 -17.13
C GLY A 698 23.49 -8.22 -15.66
N ILE A 699 22.42 -8.11 -14.86
CA ILE A 699 22.53 -7.87 -13.40
C ILE A 699 23.33 -8.96 -12.66
N TYR A 700 23.34 -10.18 -13.21
CA TYR A 700 24.15 -11.29 -12.72
C TYR A 700 25.37 -11.53 -13.63
N GLU A 701 26.54 -11.77 -13.03
CA GLU A 701 27.78 -12.07 -13.75
C GLU A 701 27.69 -13.39 -14.55
N GLU A 702 27.01 -14.39 -13.99
CA GLU A 702 26.86 -15.72 -14.58
C GLU A 702 25.44 -16.27 -14.37
N GLY A 703 24.98 -17.13 -15.28
CA GLY A 703 23.67 -17.79 -15.19
C GLY A 703 22.56 -17.01 -15.88
N MET A 704 21.48 -16.77 -15.14
CA MET A 704 20.26 -16.11 -15.65
C MET A 704 20.50 -14.63 -15.94
N GLY A 705 19.72 -14.04 -16.84
CA GLY A 705 19.76 -12.60 -17.11
C GLY A 705 21.01 -12.09 -17.85
N THR A 706 21.99 -12.96 -18.14
CA THR A 706 23.17 -12.64 -18.95
C THR A 706 22.79 -12.49 -20.44
N TYR A 707 23.63 -11.82 -21.24
CA TYR A 707 23.38 -11.67 -22.69
C TYR A 707 23.27 -13.01 -23.43
N ALA A 708 23.98 -14.03 -22.95
CA ALA A 708 23.99 -15.38 -23.50
C ALA A 708 22.93 -16.31 -22.90
N SER A 709 22.16 -15.88 -21.90
CA SER A 709 21.08 -16.68 -21.33
C SER A 709 20.00 -16.96 -22.39
N ASN A 710 19.50 -18.19 -22.42
CA ASN A 710 18.37 -18.55 -23.28
C ASN A 710 17.05 -18.22 -22.56
N PRO A 711 16.31 -17.16 -22.96
CA PRO A 711 15.13 -16.69 -22.24
C PRO A 711 13.91 -17.61 -22.43
N PHE A 712 14.05 -18.77 -23.07
CA PHE A 712 12.94 -19.70 -23.28
C PHE A 712 12.99 -20.92 -22.36
N THR A 713 14.07 -21.09 -21.58
CA THR A 713 14.27 -22.25 -20.71
C THR A 713 13.85 -21.97 -19.27
N GLU A 714 13.39 -22.98 -18.54
CA GLU A 714 13.02 -22.82 -17.12
C GLU A 714 14.21 -22.38 -16.26
N GLU A 715 15.43 -22.75 -16.64
CA GLU A 715 16.66 -22.36 -15.94
C GLU A 715 17.03 -20.88 -16.10
N ALA A 716 16.33 -20.12 -16.94
CA ALA A 716 16.56 -18.69 -17.15
C ALA A 716 15.66 -17.79 -16.30
N HIS A 717 14.71 -18.38 -15.56
CA HIS A 717 13.71 -17.66 -14.79
C HIS A 717 13.53 -18.27 -13.40
N TRP A 718 13.10 -17.44 -12.45
CA TRP A 718 12.64 -17.93 -11.15
C TRP A 718 11.29 -18.63 -11.24
N PHE A 719 10.44 -18.24 -12.20
CA PHE A 719 9.04 -18.64 -12.24
C PHE A 719 8.53 -18.97 -13.67
N GLY A 720 8.72 -20.22 -14.08
CA GLY A 720 8.15 -20.74 -15.33
C GLY A 720 8.91 -20.31 -16.59
N SER A 721 8.39 -20.65 -17.77
CA SER A 721 8.98 -20.30 -19.07
C SER A 721 7.97 -19.47 -19.88
N PRO A 722 8.41 -18.50 -20.71
CA PRO A 722 7.51 -17.61 -21.44
C PRO A 722 6.50 -18.34 -22.31
N LEU A 723 6.89 -19.46 -22.93
CA LEU A 723 6.02 -20.22 -23.83
C LEU A 723 5.02 -21.13 -23.09
N THR A 724 5.15 -21.26 -21.77
CA THR A 724 4.30 -22.13 -20.96
C THR A 724 3.21 -21.38 -20.19
N THR A 725 3.17 -20.05 -20.29
CA THR A 725 2.11 -19.26 -19.64
C THR A 725 0.73 -19.61 -20.23
N PRO A 726 -0.37 -19.43 -19.46
CA PRO A 726 -1.71 -19.84 -19.89
C PRO A 726 -2.17 -19.25 -21.23
N LEU A 727 -1.88 -17.97 -21.48
CA LEU A 727 -2.24 -17.30 -22.73
C LEU A 727 -1.28 -17.67 -23.86
N MET A 728 0.04 -17.54 -23.65
CA MET A 728 1.04 -17.77 -24.69
C MET A 728 1.00 -19.19 -25.25
N SER A 729 0.92 -20.20 -24.38
CA SER A 729 0.90 -21.62 -24.78
C SER A 729 -0.28 -22.00 -25.69
N CYS A 730 -1.35 -21.20 -25.69
CA CYS A 730 -2.50 -21.38 -26.56
C CYS A 730 -2.39 -20.51 -27.82
N LEU A 731 -2.07 -19.21 -27.67
CA LEU A 731 -1.96 -18.26 -28.78
C LEU A 731 -0.87 -18.65 -29.78
N ILE A 732 0.25 -19.20 -29.31
CA ILE A 732 1.38 -19.60 -30.15
C ILE A 732 1.04 -20.74 -31.14
N LYS A 733 -0.14 -21.36 -31.03
CA LYS A 733 -0.63 -22.37 -31.98
C LYS A 733 -1.22 -21.74 -33.26
N ASN A 734 -1.50 -20.44 -33.26
CA ASN A 734 -2.06 -19.75 -34.41
C ASN A 734 -0.95 -19.21 -35.33
N GLU A 735 -0.99 -19.52 -36.63
CA GLU A 735 0.03 -19.05 -37.58
C GLU A 735 0.05 -17.53 -37.76
N THR A 736 -1.09 -16.84 -37.61
CA THR A 736 -1.14 -15.36 -37.66
C THR A 736 -0.42 -14.76 -36.46
N PHE A 737 -0.69 -15.28 -35.26
CA PHE A 737 0.00 -14.88 -34.04
C PHE A 737 1.50 -15.15 -34.14
N ARG A 738 1.90 -16.36 -34.56
CA ARG A 738 3.31 -16.75 -34.71
C ARG A 738 4.05 -15.83 -35.65
N ARG A 739 3.45 -15.49 -36.79
CA ARG A 739 4.00 -14.52 -37.74
C ARG A 739 4.18 -13.15 -37.10
N GLN A 740 3.14 -12.62 -36.46
CA GLN A 740 3.18 -11.28 -35.84
C GLN A 740 4.20 -11.21 -34.69
N PHE A 741 4.26 -12.25 -33.86
CA PHE A 741 5.23 -12.37 -32.77
C PHE A 741 6.67 -12.38 -33.29
N CYS A 742 6.92 -13.14 -34.37
CA CYS A 742 8.23 -13.20 -35.02
C CYS A 742 8.65 -11.87 -35.65
N LEU A 743 7.75 -11.22 -36.40
CA LEU A 743 8.03 -9.92 -37.01
C LEU A 743 8.24 -8.84 -35.96
N THR A 744 7.43 -8.81 -34.89
CA THR A 744 7.57 -7.84 -33.81
C THR A 744 8.87 -8.01 -33.03
N PHE A 745 9.27 -9.25 -32.75
CA PHE A 745 10.55 -9.51 -32.09
C PHE A 745 11.72 -8.94 -32.90
N MET A 746 11.72 -9.16 -34.22
CA MET A 746 12.75 -8.59 -35.10
C MET A 746 12.61 -7.08 -35.27
N ASP A 747 11.39 -6.53 -35.30
CA ASP A 747 11.18 -5.08 -35.30
C ASP A 747 11.86 -4.43 -34.09
N MET A 748 11.60 -4.94 -32.89
CA MET A 748 12.21 -4.44 -31.65
C MET A 748 13.73 -4.65 -31.64
N ALA A 749 14.21 -5.82 -32.05
CA ALA A 749 15.66 -6.11 -32.10
C ALA A 749 16.43 -5.16 -33.02
N ASN A 750 15.84 -4.76 -34.17
CA ASN A 750 16.50 -3.90 -35.14
C ASN A 750 16.26 -2.39 -34.92
N LYS A 751 15.23 -2.01 -34.14
CA LYS A 751 14.92 -0.60 -33.86
C LYS A 751 15.11 -0.25 -32.39
N ASN A 752 14.25 -0.77 -31.52
CA ASN A 752 14.24 -0.44 -30.09
C ASN A 752 15.52 -0.86 -29.36
N PHE A 753 16.15 -1.95 -29.80
CA PHE A 753 17.36 -2.50 -29.21
C PHE A 753 18.60 -2.40 -30.12
N ALA A 754 18.55 -1.52 -31.12
CA ALA A 754 19.71 -1.24 -31.95
C ALA A 754 20.84 -0.65 -31.08
N TYR A 755 21.98 -1.32 -31.02
CA TYR A 755 23.05 -1.01 -30.05
C TYR A 755 23.48 0.46 -30.06
N GLY A 756 23.61 1.09 -31.23
CA GLY A 756 24.01 2.50 -31.32
C GLY A 756 23.07 3.45 -30.58
N ASP A 757 21.77 3.24 -30.72
CA ASP A 757 20.73 4.07 -30.09
C ASP A 757 20.64 3.77 -28.59
N VAL A 758 20.68 2.49 -28.23
CA VAL A 758 20.68 2.03 -26.84
C VAL A 758 21.90 2.56 -26.08
N HIS A 759 23.10 2.45 -26.65
CA HIS A 759 24.35 2.93 -26.08
C HIS A 759 24.31 4.45 -25.85
N GLY A 760 23.87 5.20 -26.86
CA GLY A 760 23.72 6.66 -26.77
C GLY A 760 22.81 7.07 -25.61
N LYS A 761 21.63 6.43 -25.52
CA LYS A 761 20.66 6.69 -24.46
C LYS A 761 21.18 6.26 -23.08
N LEU A 762 21.86 5.12 -22.98
CA LEU A 762 22.45 4.65 -21.73
C LEU A 762 23.50 5.62 -21.21
N CYS A 763 24.40 6.10 -22.08
CA CYS A 763 25.40 7.09 -21.70
C CYS A 763 24.79 8.41 -21.23
N GLU A 764 23.75 8.89 -21.93
CA GLU A 764 23.01 10.11 -21.54
C GLU A 764 22.39 9.96 -20.15
N MET A 765 21.61 8.90 -19.92
CA MET A 765 20.96 8.70 -18.63
C MET A 765 21.97 8.38 -17.52
N ALA A 766 23.01 7.59 -17.78
CA ALA A 766 24.04 7.28 -16.79
C ALA A 766 24.79 8.52 -16.31
N ALA A 767 24.99 9.52 -17.18
CA ALA A 767 25.60 10.80 -16.80
C ALA A 767 24.75 11.57 -15.77
N ALA A 768 23.42 11.49 -15.86
CA ALA A 768 22.50 12.10 -14.89
C ALA A 768 22.45 11.36 -13.54
N TYR A 769 22.75 10.05 -13.52
CA TYR A 769 22.66 9.22 -12.30
C TYR A 769 23.97 9.11 -11.52
N ALA A 770 25.13 9.26 -12.17
CA ALA A 770 26.42 8.91 -11.57
C ALA A 770 26.74 9.62 -10.25
N ALA A 771 26.69 10.96 -10.22
CA ALA A 771 26.99 11.74 -9.02
C ALA A 771 25.88 11.63 -7.94
N PRO A 772 24.58 11.70 -8.29
CA PRO A 772 23.50 11.49 -7.31
C PRO A 772 23.53 10.11 -6.67
N MET A 773 23.87 9.07 -7.43
CA MET A 773 23.96 7.70 -6.93
C MET A 773 25.13 7.54 -5.94
N GLU A 774 26.29 8.14 -6.24
CA GLU A 774 27.42 8.17 -5.30
C GLU A 774 27.03 8.78 -3.95
N LYS A 775 26.30 9.91 -3.98
CA LYS A 775 25.75 10.52 -2.76
C LYS A 775 24.79 9.58 -2.02
N SER A 776 23.96 8.83 -2.75
CA SER A 776 23.04 7.83 -2.17
C SER A 776 23.80 6.67 -1.48
N TYR A 777 24.91 6.20 -2.05
CA TYR A 777 25.75 5.18 -1.40
C TYR A 777 26.28 5.63 -0.06
N HIS A 778 26.79 6.87 0.02
CA HIS A 778 27.28 7.43 1.28
C HIS A 778 26.20 7.48 2.38
N ARG A 779 24.93 7.61 1.99
CA ARG A 779 23.81 7.67 2.92
C ARG A 779 23.40 6.30 3.47
N PHE A 780 23.53 5.21 2.72
CA PHE A 780 23.00 3.90 3.13
C PHE A 780 24.04 2.77 3.23
N ASN A 781 25.13 2.83 2.48
CA ASN A 781 26.07 1.74 2.28
C ASN A 781 27.52 2.25 2.00
N PRO A 782 28.10 3.09 2.88
CA PRO A 782 29.40 3.71 2.63
C PRO A 782 30.50 2.66 2.43
N GLY A 783 31.27 2.81 1.35
CA GLY A 783 32.42 1.95 1.08
C GLY A 783 32.08 0.51 0.67
N GLU A 784 30.80 0.10 0.69
CA GLU A 784 30.33 -1.14 0.07
C GLU A 784 30.05 -0.91 -1.42
N TYR A 785 29.39 0.20 -1.75
CA TYR A 785 29.12 0.63 -3.12
C TYR A 785 29.83 1.95 -3.40
N THR A 786 30.33 2.10 -4.63
CA THR A 786 31.15 3.24 -5.05
C THR A 786 30.82 3.64 -6.47
N GLN A 787 31.36 4.77 -6.93
CA GLN A 787 31.27 5.17 -8.32
C GLN A 787 31.81 4.11 -9.31
N ASN A 788 32.78 3.29 -8.91
CA ASN A 788 33.23 2.15 -9.72
C ASN A 788 32.13 1.10 -9.85
N THR A 789 31.42 0.79 -8.77
CA THR A 789 30.29 -0.15 -8.79
C THR A 789 29.20 0.31 -9.75
N PHE A 790 28.90 1.61 -9.76
CA PHE A 790 27.98 2.21 -10.73
C PHE A 790 28.44 1.96 -12.17
N TRP A 791 29.65 2.43 -12.54
CA TRP A 791 30.14 2.34 -13.92
C TRP A 791 30.42 0.91 -14.40
N GLU A 792 30.81 0.00 -13.51
CA GLU A 792 30.92 -1.43 -13.83
C GLU A 792 29.56 -2.02 -14.23
N ASN A 793 28.48 -1.63 -13.54
CA ASN A 793 27.13 -2.08 -13.86
C ASN A 793 26.53 -1.39 -15.08
N ILE A 794 26.85 -0.12 -15.33
CA ILE A 794 26.55 0.53 -16.61
C ILE A 794 27.25 -0.22 -17.75
N GLY A 795 28.52 -0.59 -17.56
CA GLY A 795 29.26 -1.42 -18.52
C GLY A 795 28.63 -2.78 -18.76
N ALA A 796 28.08 -3.42 -17.72
CA ALA A 796 27.36 -4.69 -17.86
C ALA A 796 26.06 -4.55 -18.68
N ILE A 797 25.31 -3.45 -18.51
CA ILE A 797 24.13 -3.15 -19.33
C ILE A 797 24.54 -2.90 -20.78
N ASP A 798 25.59 -2.10 -21.01
CA ASP A 798 26.07 -1.78 -22.35
C ASP A 798 26.56 -3.03 -23.10
N GLU A 799 27.40 -3.85 -22.45
CA GLU A 799 27.87 -5.13 -22.99
C GLU A 799 26.69 -6.08 -23.25
N PHE A 800 25.67 -6.07 -22.38
CA PHE A 800 24.48 -6.88 -22.58
C PHE A 800 23.84 -6.55 -23.93
N TYR A 801 23.52 -5.28 -24.18
CA TYR A 801 22.85 -4.87 -25.41
C TYR A 801 23.74 -4.99 -26.65
N GLU A 802 25.06 -4.80 -26.51
CA GLU A 802 26.02 -5.03 -27.60
C GLU A 802 25.97 -6.49 -28.10
N LYS A 803 25.94 -7.45 -27.16
CA LYS A 803 26.06 -8.88 -27.47
C LYS A 803 24.73 -9.61 -27.59
N ARG A 804 23.65 -9.11 -26.99
CA ARG A 804 22.34 -9.77 -26.95
C ARG A 804 21.80 -10.18 -28.32
N PRO A 805 21.94 -9.38 -29.41
CA PRO A 805 21.44 -9.78 -30.73
C PRO A 805 21.97 -11.13 -31.23
N ASP A 806 23.23 -11.46 -30.94
CA ASP A 806 23.89 -12.70 -31.37
C ASP A 806 23.31 -13.97 -30.72
N TYR A 807 22.56 -13.81 -29.63
CA TYR A 807 21.97 -14.92 -28.85
C TYR A 807 20.45 -14.92 -28.91
N ALA A 808 19.83 -13.75 -28.74
CA ALA A 808 18.39 -13.63 -28.61
C ALA A 808 17.66 -14.10 -29.88
N ALA A 809 18.12 -13.69 -31.07
CA ALA A 809 17.49 -14.11 -32.33
C ALA A 809 17.65 -15.61 -32.63
N PRO A 810 18.84 -16.23 -32.49
CA PRO A 810 18.97 -17.69 -32.62
C PRO A 810 18.10 -18.48 -31.64
N TYR A 811 18.05 -18.09 -30.36
CA TYR A 811 17.19 -18.77 -29.38
C TYR A 811 15.70 -18.59 -29.68
N PHE A 812 15.30 -17.40 -30.15
CA PHE A 812 13.93 -17.16 -30.60
C PHE A 812 13.55 -18.07 -31.79
N ALA A 813 14.44 -18.17 -32.78
CA ALA A 813 14.26 -19.05 -33.93
C ALA A 813 14.13 -20.53 -33.51
N GLU A 814 15.01 -21.00 -32.62
CA GLU A 814 14.96 -22.36 -32.08
C GLU A 814 13.64 -22.62 -31.34
N ALA A 815 13.25 -21.71 -30.45
CA ALA A 815 12.05 -21.83 -29.63
C ALA A 815 10.76 -21.88 -30.48
N LEU A 816 10.74 -21.17 -31.62
CA LEU A 816 9.62 -21.21 -32.56
C LEU A 816 9.77 -22.26 -33.66
N GLY A 817 10.88 -22.99 -33.75
CA GLY A 817 11.14 -23.98 -34.80
C GLY A 817 11.31 -23.36 -36.19
N LEU A 818 11.86 -22.15 -36.28
CA LEU A 818 12.27 -21.50 -37.53
C LEU A 818 13.62 -22.07 -38.00
N SER A 819 14.00 -21.85 -39.26
CA SER A 819 15.33 -22.24 -39.76
C SER A 819 16.47 -21.44 -39.12
N GLY A 820 16.17 -20.25 -38.61
CA GLY A 820 17.15 -19.28 -38.11
C GLY A 820 17.83 -18.48 -39.20
N GLU A 821 17.44 -18.66 -40.47
CA GLU A 821 18.01 -17.92 -41.59
C GLU A 821 17.43 -16.52 -41.67
N THR A 822 18.31 -15.52 -41.67
CA THR A 822 17.95 -14.10 -41.79
C THR A 822 18.40 -13.50 -43.12
N GLY A 823 17.75 -12.41 -43.50
CA GLY A 823 18.16 -11.53 -44.59
C GLY A 823 18.05 -10.06 -44.20
N GLU A 824 18.92 -9.22 -44.75
CA GLU A 824 18.92 -7.79 -44.52
C GLU A 824 17.79 -7.11 -45.31
N VAL A 825 17.01 -6.26 -44.64
CA VAL A 825 16.02 -5.38 -45.24
C VAL A 825 16.58 -3.96 -45.20
N VAL A 826 16.74 -3.36 -46.38
CA VAL A 826 17.19 -1.98 -46.56
C VAL A 826 16.00 -1.14 -47.01
N LEU A 827 15.69 -0.07 -46.27
CA LEU A 827 14.61 0.86 -46.56
C LEU A 827 15.16 2.24 -46.91
N GLN A 828 14.60 2.86 -47.94
CA GLN A 828 15.00 4.18 -48.44
C GLN A 828 13.77 4.98 -48.87
N THR A 829 13.86 6.30 -48.80
CA THR A 829 12.84 7.21 -49.37
C THR A 829 13.48 8.09 -50.43
N GLU A 830 12.68 8.46 -51.43
CA GLU A 830 13.11 9.38 -52.48
C GLU A 830 11.99 10.37 -52.79
N CYS A 831 12.31 11.66 -52.78
CA CYS A 831 11.39 12.73 -53.10
C CYS A 831 11.75 13.34 -54.46
N VAL A 832 10.83 13.24 -55.43
CA VAL A 832 11.06 13.77 -56.78
C VAL A 832 10.30 15.09 -56.95
N THR A 833 11.02 16.21 -56.94
CA THR A 833 10.46 17.58 -56.97
C THR A 833 10.27 18.16 -58.38
N ASP A 834 10.94 17.62 -59.40
CA ASP A 834 10.74 17.98 -60.81
C ASP A 834 10.33 16.74 -61.65
N MET A 835 9.12 16.79 -62.22
CA MET A 835 8.55 15.72 -63.05
C MET A 835 9.35 15.43 -64.33
N SER A 836 10.30 16.29 -64.73
CA SER A 836 11.21 16.05 -65.86
C SER A 836 12.40 15.13 -65.51
N GLU A 837 12.70 14.92 -64.23
CA GLU A 837 13.74 13.99 -63.76
C GLU A 837 13.25 12.52 -63.74
N MET A 838 11.95 12.30 -63.89
CA MET A 838 11.31 10.97 -63.86
C MET A 838 11.81 10.03 -64.98
N THR A 839 12.39 10.58 -66.06
CA THR A 839 12.92 9.81 -67.21
C THR A 839 14.39 9.39 -67.09
N THR A 840 15.10 9.79 -66.03
CA THR A 840 16.53 9.46 -65.80
C THR A 840 16.79 8.74 -64.47
N LEU A 841 15.75 8.13 -63.89
CA LEU A 841 15.75 7.56 -62.53
C LEU A 841 16.58 6.27 -62.35
N SER A 842 17.18 5.68 -63.39
CA SER A 842 17.91 4.42 -63.27
C SER A 842 19.38 4.55 -62.83
N GLU A 843 19.89 5.76 -62.57
CA GLU A 843 21.34 5.98 -62.35
C GLU A 843 21.72 6.90 -61.18
N ARG A 844 20.77 7.42 -60.37
CA ARG A 844 21.10 8.22 -59.17
C ARG A 844 21.28 7.33 -57.94
N ASN A 845 22.50 7.31 -57.43
CA ASN A 845 22.95 6.51 -56.27
C ASN A 845 23.24 7.40 -55.04
N ASP A 846 22.91 8.69 -55.09
CA ASP A 846 23.06 9.63 -53.97
C ASP A 846 21.74 9.69 -53.20
N GLY A 847 21.57 8.78 -52.24
CA GLY A 847 20.43 8.75 -51.32
C GLY A 847 20.38 9.94 -50.34
N SER A 848 20.54 11.18 -50.82
CA SER A 848 20.40 12.37 -49.99
C SER A 848 18.93 12.72 -49.81
N THR A 849 18.40 12.40 -48.63
CA THR A 849 17.17 12.98 -48.08
C THR A 849 17.52 14.33 -47.45
N GLU A 850 17.04 15.44 -48.02
CA GLU A 850 17.13 16.74 -47.35
C GLU A 850 15.87 16.91 -46.48
N ALA A 851 16.06 16.93 -45.16
CA ALA A 851 15.07 17.51 -44.26
C ALA A 851 14.96 19.02 -44.57
N ASP A 852 13.75 19.57 -44.58
CA ASP A 852 13.60 21.02 -44.72
C ASP A 852 14.11 21.76 -43.48
N SER A 853 14.11 23.10 -43.53
CA SER A 853 14.62 23.95 -42.43
C SER A 853 13.87 23.78 -41.10
N ASP A 854 12.72 23.10 -41.10
CA ASP A 854 11.87 22.84 -39.94
C ASP A 854 11.95 21.36 -39.49
N GLY A 855 12.79 20.54 -40.12
CA GLY A 855 13.03 19.14 -39.74
C GLY A 855 12.03 18.12 -40.29
N GLN A 856 11.14 18.51 -41.21
CA GLN A 856 10.25 17.55 -41.86
C GLN A 856 10.98 16.81 -43.00
N MET A 857 10.79 15.49 -43.06
CA MET A 857 11.24 14.69 -44.20
C MET A 857 10.47 15.12 -45.45
N GLN A 858 11.18 15.61 -46.46
CA GLN A 858 10.58 15.86 -47.77
C GLN A 858 10.01 14.56 -48.34
N GLY A 859 8.72 14.55 -48.69
CA GLY A 859 8.06 13.43 -49.38
C GLY A 859 7.20 12.51 -48.52
N GLY A 860 7.76 11.89 -47.48
CA GLY A 860 7.07 10.88 -46.66
C GLY A 860 8.02 9.93 -45.93
N THR A 861 7.47 8.93 -45.25
CA THR A 861 8.20 7.90 -44.49
C THR A 861 7.70 6.49 -44.81
N ILE A 862 8.28 5.45 -44.20
CA ILE A 862 7.90 4.04 -44.36
C ILE A 862 7.52 3.46 -43.00
N ARG A 863 6.37 2.78 -42.93
CA ARG A 863 6.05 1.85 -41.85
C ARG A 863 6.51 0.46 -42.26
N LEU A 864 7.30 -0.19 -41.42
CA LEU A 864 7.75 -1.57 -41.57
C LEU A 864 7.10 -2.39 -40.46
N ASN A 865 6.23 -3.32 -40.82
CA ASN A 865 5.43 -4.11 -39.89
C ASN A 865 4.73 -3.20 -38.87
N THR A 866 5.24 -3.16 -37.64
CA THR A 866 4.70 -2.38 -36.52
C THR A 866 5.56 -1.17 -36.15
N ILE A 867 6.70 -0.96 -36.81
CA ILE A 867 7.62 0.15 -36.55
C ILE A 867 7.62 1.19 -37.66
N ILE A 868 8.00 2.42 -37.31
CA ILE A 868 8.42 3.47 -38.25
C ILE A 868 9.91 3.68 -38.02
N PRO A 869 10.78 3.15 -38.89
CA PRO A 869 12.22 3.34 -38.78
C PRO A 869 12.65 4.79 -39.02
N ASP A 870 13.74 5.22 -38.37
CA ASP A 870 14.36 6.50 -38.69
C ASP A 870 15.16 6.39 -39.99
N LEU A 871 14.83 7.27 -40.95
CA LEU A 871 15.42 7.34 -42.28
C LEU A 871 16.21 8.65 -42.50
N ALA A 872 16.48 9.40 -41.43
CA ALA A 872 17.15 10.71 -41.51
C ALA A 872 18.57 10.62 -42.07
N SER A 873 19.22 9.46 -41.93
CA SER A 873 20.55 9.16 -42.50
C SER A 873 20.52 8.77 -43.98
N GLY A 874 19.33 8.70 -44.60
CA GLY A 874 19.11 8.34 -46.01
C GLY A 874 18.73 6.88 -46.24
N GLU A 875 19.05 5.97 -45.30
CA GLU A 875 18.62 4.58 -45.34
C GLU A 875 18.51 3.97 -43.94
N TRP A 876 17.64 2.97 -43.81
CA TRP A 876 17.54 2.13 -42.62
C TRP A 876 17.83 0.67 -42.96
N ARG A 877 18.42 -0.07 -42.02
CA ARG A 877 18.81 -1.47 -42.18
C ARG A 877 18.36 -2.30 -40.99
N GLY A 878 17.86 -3.50 -41.25
CA GLY A 878 17.54 -4.48 -40.21
C GLY A 878 17.51 -5.91 -40.74
N ASN A 879 17.80 -6.89 -39.90
CA ASN A 879 17.76 -8.31 -40.26
C ASN A 879 16.42 -8.94 -39.90
N TYR A 880 15.84 -9.73 -40.81
CA TYR A 880 14.56 -10.41 -40.58
C TYR A 880 14.67 -11.89 -40.95
N PHE A 881 13.94 -12.75 -40.24
CA PHE A 881 13.83 -14.16 -40.60
C PHE A 881 13.20 -14.34 -41.98
N THR A 882 13.75 -15.25 -42.78
CA THR A 882 13.31 -15.48 -44.17
C THR A 882 11.97 -16.22 -44.28
N GLU A 883 11.49 -16.83 -43.19
CA GLU A 883 10.22 -17.56 -43.14
C GLU A 883 8.99 -16.68 -43.36
N TYR A 884 9.03 -15.44 -42.87
CA TYR A 884 7.89 -14.54 -42.91
C TYR A 884 8.23 -13.29 -43.71
N PRO A 885 7.41 -12.95 -44.72
CA PRO A 885 7.59 -11.70 -45.44
C PRO A 885 7.25 -10.52 -44.54
N VAL A 886 8.02 -9.43 -44.69
CA VAL A 886 7.78 -8.16 -44.03
C VAL A 886 6.67 -7.40 -44.74
N MET A 887 5.89 -6.65 -43.98
CA MET A 887 4.91 -5.71 -44.51
C MET A 887 5.51 -4.32 -44.54
N VAL A 888 5.51 -3.65 -45.68
CA VAL A 888 5.92 -2.24 -45.77
C VAL A 888 4.78 -1.39 -46.29
N THR A 889 4.58 -0.22 -45.69
CA THR A 889 3.59 0.78 -46.11
C THR A 889 4.28 2.12 -46.29
N ALA A 890 4.13 2.72 -47.46
CA ALA A 890 4.58 4.08 -47.71
C ALA A 890 3.58 5.06 -47.09
N LEU A 891 4.08 6.03 -46.32
CA LEU A 891 3.29 7.05 -45.63
C LEU A 891 3.68 8.43 -46.16
N PRO A 892 2.95 8.98 -47.14
CA PRO A 892 3.25 10.30 -47.70
C PRO A 892 3.16 11.41 -46.63
N ALA A 893 4.06 12.38 -46.70
CA ALA A 893 3.97 13.61 -45.92
C ALA A 893 2.86 14.52 -46.48
N GLU A 894 2.43 15.50 -45.69
CA GLU A 894 1.44 16.49 -46.15
C GLU A 894 1.93 17.21 -47.43
N GLY A 895 1.06 17.31 -48.44
CA GLY A 895 1.39 17.91 -49.73
C GLY A 895 2.16 16.98 -50.70
N TYR A 896 2.34 15.71 -50.35
CA TYR A 896 2.95 14.69 -51.19
C TYR A 896 2.02 13.49 -51.38
N ARG A 897 2.28 12.72 -52.44
CA ARG A 897 1.64 11.42 -52.67
C ARG A 897 2.67 10.35 -52.97
N PHE A 898 2.33 9.11 -52.67
CA PHE A 898 3.11 7.96 -53.07
C PHE A 898 3.07 7.78 -54.61
N ALA A 899 4.23 7.49 -55.21
CA ALA A 899 4.37 7.27 -56.64
C ALA A 899 4.68 5.80 -56.99
N GLY A 900 5.27 5.05 -56.06
CA GLY A 900 5.56 3.63 -56.23
C GLY A 900 6.79 3.16 -55.44
N TRP A 901 6.87 1.86 -55.24
CA TRP A 901 8.03 1.15 -54.71
C TRP A 901 9.02 0.85 -55.82
N GLN A 902 10.31 1.00 -55.52
CA GLN A 902 11.44 0.61 -56.38
C GLN A 902 12.45 -0.25 -55.60
N GLY A 903 13.40 -0.87 -56.31
CA GLY A 903 14.45 -1.70 -55.74
C GLY A 903 14.24 -3.18 -56.06
N THR A 904 14.28 -4.04 -55.03
CA THR A 904 14.03 -5.47 -55.17
C THR A 904 12.57 -5.77 -55.55
N TYR A 905 11.63 -4.92 -55.10
CA TYR A 905 10.22 -5.00 -55.46
C TYR A 905 9.78 -3.71 -56.15
N GLU A 906 8.98 -3.85 -57.21
CA GLU A 906 8.32 -2.74 -57.89
C GLU A 906 6.81 -2.89 -57.72
N SER A 907 6.14 -1.86 -57.21
CA SER A 907 4.69 -1.87 -57.00
C SER A 907 4.14 -0.44 -56.95
N ALA A 908 2.90 -0.27 -57.40
CA ALA A 908 2.16 0.99 -57.25
C ALA A 908 1.27 1.00 -55.99
N GLU A 909 1.10 -0.14 -55.33
CA GLU A 909 0.33 -0.24 -54.08
C GLU A 909 1.13 0.33 -52.91
N GLU A 910 0.50 1.15 -52.07
CA GLU A 910 1.15 1.78 -50.90
C GLU A 910 1.67 0.76 -49.91
N THR A 911 0.91 -0.32 -49.70
CA THR A 911 1.30 -1.44 -48.84
C THR A 911 1.66 -2.66 -49.66
N ILE A 912 2.83 -3.25 -49.41
CA ILE A 912 3.25 -4.52 -50.01
C ILE A 912 3.76 -5.51 -48.97
N GLU A 913 3.63 -6.79 -49.31
CA GLU A 913 4.24 -7.91 -48.60
C GLU A 913 5.51 -8.32 -49.35
N ALA A 914 6.67 -8.17 -48.71
CA ALA A 914 7.98 -8.41 -49.32
C ALA A 914 8.67 -9.62 -48.66
N ALA A 915 8.93 -10.67 -49.45
CA ALA A 915 9.65 -11.85 -48.97
C ALA A 915 11.13 -11.53 -48.78
N VAL A 916 11.63 -11.77 -47.57
CA VAL A 916 13.04 -11.55 -47.24
C VAL A 916 13.84 -12.77 -47.72
N THR A 917 14.87 -12.55 -48.54
CA THR A 917 15.78 -13.62 -48.98
C THR A 917 17.11 -13.51 -48.25
N ARG A 918 17.92 -14.58 -48.28
CA ARG A 918 19.27 -14.56 -47.67
C ARG A 918 20.20 -13.53 -48.31
N GLU A 919 19.96 -13.16 -49.57
CA GLU A 919 20.70 -12.09 -50.24
C GLU A 919 20.29 -10.68 -49.78
N GLY A 920 19.23 -10.58 -48.98
CA GLY A 920 18.62 -9.32 -48.55
C GLY A 920 17.71 -8.70 -49.61
N ILE A 921 16.94 -7.70 -49.19
CA ILE A 921 16.04 -6.92 -50.05
C ILE A 921 16.27 -5.43 -49.83
N CYS A 922 16.11 -4.64 -50.88
CA CYS A 922 16.16 -3.18 -50.81
C CYS A 922 14.84 -2.62 -51.36
N LEU A 923 14.18 -1.76 -50.57
CA LEU A 923 12.89 -1.17 -50.89
C LEU A 923 12.99 0.34 -50.79
N ARG A 924 12.65 1.02 -51.87
CA ARG A 924 12.65 2.48 -51.95
C ARG A 924 11.24 3.01 -52.19
N ALA A 925 10.72 3.81 -51.27
CA ALA A 925 9.45 4.50 -51.45
C ALA A 925 9.66 5.83 -52.18
N VAL A 926 9.02 6.00 -53.34
CA VAL A 926 9.12 7.24 -54.11
C VAL A 926 7.90 8.12 -53.83
N PHE A 927 8.13 9.37 -53.42
CA PHE A 927 7.13 10.39 -53.18
C PHE A 927 7.25 11.54 -54.18
N VAL A 928 6.11 12.12 -54.56
CA VAL A 928 6.04 13.27 -55.47
C VAL A 928 5.07 14.32 -54.93
N PRO A 929 5.30 15.62 -55.20
CA PRO A 929 4.37 16.67 -54.80
C PRO A 929 2.95 16.41 -55.30
N GLU A 930 1.98 16.61 -54.43
CA GLU A 930 0.58 16.59 -54.77
C GLU A 930 0.29 17.83 -55.63
N LYS A 931 -0.11 17.64 -56.89
CA LYS A 931 -0.44 18.78 -57.76
C LYS A 931 -1.67 19.49 -57.19
N THR A 932 -1.50 20.72 -56.70
CA THR A 932 -2.63 21.63 -56.46
C THR A 932 -3.45 21.74 -57.74
N GLN A 933 -4.70 21.27 -57.69
CA GLN A 933 -5.67 21.44 -58.76
C GLN A 933 -6.05 22.91 -58.98
#